data_AF-A0A853GLF8-F1
#
_entry.id   AF-A0A853GLF8-F1
#
_cell.length_a   1.000
_cell.length_b   1.000
_cell.length_c   1.000
_cell.angle_alpha   90.00
_cell.angle_beta   90.00
_cell.angle_gamma   90.00
#
_symmetry.space_group_name_H-M   'P 1'
#
loop_
_entity.id
_entity.type
_entity.pdbx_description
1 polymer ?
#
loop_
_entity_poly.entity_id
_entity_poly.type
_entity_poly.pdbx_seq_one_letter_code
_entity_poly.pdbx_strand_id
1 'polypeptide(L)'
;MTLLNLNSFLAPRSIAVVGASATPQKIGAVPVRYLTENGYSGRIYPINHHADEILGLPAYKTLTAVGRPIDLAIFAIPAHHAETALDDAIAAGVKNIVMFSGGFAETGEPGEQAQLFFLEKARTAGIRVLGPNCLGFMNFSQSIYATFSPVVATGLVKPGKIGVVCQSGAFGAYAYALARERGVGLSVWITTGNEGDISVADCITWMATDPQTEIIMAYMEGCSDGLQLRRALELARLAGKPVIVVKVGRTELGALTAASHTAALAGDDAVYETLFRQHGAWRARTIEEFFDVAHCLAVSGVPENSRVGILTVSGGVGVMMADDAADAGLDVSELPASAQQLIKSRVPLAATHNPVDLTGKVTAEPDLLDFVARIMLKEAGYGSLLIFLSAFGINQDMQLKQRQLAQDLRREFPHRVIIFSTLADREQQRALAELGCLCFDDPARAVRVLAAMSFFQASGTIVAHVEQNAPLRSQLCRKVYNEFDAIEVMRSAGLPFVGARITKNKKETIDCAVTMGFPVVMKVLSAHITHKSDIGGVVVNIQDATQADAAFDRITESLGRFNLTHLSEGILIAPMVQGGVECILGVKQDPNFGAVIMLGSGGVDVELMGDIALRLAPVSLDQAREMITELKTAPLLNGFRGAPKADTAELARSIVALSEFAMSSGKALSSAEINPFLVMPEGQGAMGLDAVLLTTEEDEPREYADWVVQTLPLFEMARMRAANTARKHKSLGFAGDSPTSSMRWVNQFTHTRRLRGPDDKEVVTPNNDTLFTNAWLDLSEHPLVIDVPEMGERYWVLGFLDAWTNPWAYAGRRTTGGARQQLFVYGPGWRGDVPAGMHPIKAPGDDVWLIGRILVDPYEEDLARVHALQNQFSISRLDGSPAVSRIDALFSKQDAGVPCVDEYLRVLNIMLVRNPSAVNLTVTPTSSANLQLALDQVYSDLREVAAPSELGGGWTQAVHVRTSFGNDIFTRARVARNWIGTLGIDEAMYIMAEVDEKGDSLIGTRSYVLRFPPEHAPQVGAFWSITLYRRSDCLLVANPIGRHSIGDRTPGLKRDADGGLTLSIQADDPGDGKNWLPTPTDGEFYLTLRLYQPQQAHLDGTFMYPPVQHVRCNVFAD
;
A
#
# COMPACT_ATOMS: atom_id res chain seq x y z
N MET A 1 -2.25 20.68 19.43
CA MET A 1 -1.89 19.26 19.55
C MET A 1 -0.58 19.17 20.31
N THR A 2 -0.54 18.34 21.35
CA THR A 2 0.63 18.11 22.21
C THR A 2 1.69 17.33 21.43
N LEU A 3 2.91 17.88 21.30
CA LEU A 3 4.05 17.18 20.69
C LEU A 3 4.32 15.87 21.43
N LEU A 4 4.49 14.77 20.69
CA LEU A 4 4.73 13.45 21.24
C LEU A 4 6.10 13.40 21.93
N ASN A 5 6.10 13.11 23.24
CA ASN A 5 7.33 12.94 24.01
C ASN A 5 7.73 11.46 24.06
N LEU A 6 8.66 11.04 23.20
CA LEU A 6 9.24 9.69 23.18
C LEU A 6 10.33 9.46 24.23
N ASN A 7 10.59 10.40 25.15
CA ASN A 7 11.69 10.28 26.09
C ASN A 7 11.53 9.09 27.06
N SER A 8 10.30 8.78 27.51
CA SER A 8 10.07 7.58 28.33
C SER A 8 10.28 6.26 27.57
N PHE A 9 10.25 6.31 26.23
CA PHE A 9 10.48 5.16 25.35
C PHE A 9 11.97 4.97 25.06
N LEU A 10 12.68 6.05 24.69
CA LEU A 10 14.08 6.02 24.23
C LEU A 10 15.12 6.22 25.35
N ALA A 11 14.67 6.61 26.54
CA ALA A 11 15.47 6.73 27.77
C ALA A 11 14.78 6.06 28.98
N PRO A 12 14.39 4.76 28.88
CA PRO A 12 13.70 4.05 29.97
C PRO A 12 14.64 3.83 31.16
N ARG A 13 14.07 3.73 32.37
CA ARG A 13 14.80 3.37 33.61
C ARG A 13 14.59 1.91 34.01
N SER A 14 13.62 1.23 33.41
CA SER A 14 13.39 -0.20 33.55
C SER A 14 12.96 -0.84 32.24
N ILE A 15 13.57 -1.97 31.90
CA ILE A 15 13.33 -2.71 30.65
C ILE A 15 12.99 -4.15 30.99
N ALA A 16 11.84 -4.63 30.54
CA ALA A 16 11.48 -6.03 30.57
C ALA A 16 11.74 -6.69 29.21
N VAL A 17 12.22 -7.94 29.19
CA VAL A 17 12.49 -8.67 27.94
C VAL A 17 11.63 -9.93 27.91
N VAL A 18 10.54 -9.87 27.14
CA VAL A 18 9.61 -10.97 26.90
C VAL A 18 10.19 -11.92 25.87
N GLY A 19 10.32 -13.20 26.25
CA GLY A 19 11.06 -14.18 25.45
C GLY A 19 12.55 -14.24 25.80
N ALA A 20 12.96 -13.66 26.94
CA ALA A 20 14.33 -13.76 27.43
C ALA A 20 14.79 -15.22 27.52
N SER A 21 16.07 -15.49 27.26
CA SER A 21 16.60 -16.84 27.29
C SER A 21 18.03 -16.89 27.84
N ALA A 22 18.37 -17.98 28.53
CA ALA A 22 19.74 -18.30 28.89
C ALA A 22 20.55 -18.89 27.70
N THR A 23 19.89 -19.27 26.60
CA THR A 23 20.54 -19.80 25.39
C THR A 23 21.09 -18.64 24.55
N PRO A 24 22.42 -18.46 24.41
CA PRO A 24 23.00 -17.26 23.80
C PRO A 24 22.59 -17.00 22.36
N GLN A 25 22.22 -18.05 21.62
CA GLN A 25 21.83 -17.97 20.20
C GLN A 25 20.39 -17.47 19.99
N LYS A 26 19.55 -17.45 21.02
CA LYS A 26 18.16 -16.99 20.88
C LYS A 26 18.10 -15.46 20.91
N ILE A 27 17.25 -14.87 20.06
CA ILE A 27 17.06 -13.43 19.94
C ILE A 27 16.81 -12.76 21.31
N GLY A 28 15.94 -13.34 22.15
CA GLY A 28 15.63 -12.78 23.47
C GLY A 28 16.77 -12.81 24.49
N ALA A 29 17.85 -13.57 24.26
CA ALA A 29 19.04 -13.52 25.12
C ALA A 29 19.89 -12.25 24.86
N VAL A 30 19.83 -11.73 23.63
CA VAL A 30 20.75 -10.69 23.14
C VAL A 30 20.58 -9.34 23.85
N PRO A 31 19.35 -8.78 23.99
CA PRO A 31 19.17 -7.51 24.69
C PRO A 31 19.59 -7.57 26.17
N VAL A 32 19.27 -8.67 26.86
CA VAL A 32 19.66 -8.86 28.27
C VAL A 32 21.17 -8.82 28.42
N ARG A 33 21.88 -9.55 27.55
CA ARG A 33 23.33 -9.55 27.49
C ARG A 33 23.90 -8.17 27.21
N TYR A 34 23.45 -7.50 26.14
CA TYR A 34 24.00 -6.19 25.75
C TYR A 34 23.75 -5.11 26.80
N LEU A 35 22.57 -5.07 27.42
CA LEU A 35 22.30 -4.12 28.50
C LEU A 35 23.23 -4.35 29.71
N THR A 36 23.49 -5.61 30.04
CA THR A 36 24.35 -5.98 31.18
C THR A 36 25.83 -5.69 30.88
N GLU A 37 26.35 -6.16 29.73
CA GLU A 37 27.76 -6.03 29.36
C GLU A 37 28.19 -4.58 29.10
N ASN A 38 27.28 -3.73 28.62
CA ASN A 38 27.58 -2.34 28.29
C ASN A 38 27.21 -1.34 29.40
N GLY A 39 26.82 -1.84 30.57
CA GLY A 39 26.67 -1.01 31.78
C GLY A 39 25.41 -0.15 31.83
N TYR A 40 24.28 -0.65 31.32
CA TYR A 40 22.99 0.01 31.52
C TYR A 40 22.71 0.16 33.02
N SER A 41 22.46 1.40 33.46
CA SER A 41 22.27 1.73 34.88
C SER A 41 20.84 1.47 35.40
N GLY A 42 19.89 1.20 34.50
CA GLY A 42 18.50 0.92 34.86
C GLY A 42 18.27 -0.54 35.26
N ARG A 43 17.00 -0.89 35.49
CA ARG A 43 16.60 -2.25 35.89
C ARG A 43 16.30 -3.11 34.67
N ILE A 44 16.75 -4.36 34.69
CA ILE A 44 16.50 -5.34 33.63
C ILE A 44 15.64 -6.46 34.22
N TYR A 45 14.51 -6.77 33.57
CA TYR A 45 13.58 -7.83 34.00
C TYR A 45 13.43 -8.90 32.89
N PRO A 46 14.20 -10.00 32.94
CA PRO A 46 13.99 -11.13 32.04
C PRO A 46 12.63 -11.78 32.29
N ILE A 47 11.81 -11.96 31.23
CA ILE A 47 10.52 -12.65 31.33
C ILE A 47 10.60 -14.00 30.58
N ASN A 48 10.44 -15.09 31.32
CA ASN A 48 10.52 -16.46 30.83
C ASN A 48 9.65 -17.41 31.70
N HIS A 49 8.80 -18.21 31.07
CA HIS A 49 7.90 -19.13 31.77
C HIS A 49 8.59 -20.29 32.50
N HIS A 50 9.82 -20.64 32.16
CA HIS A 50 10.50 -21.82 32.67
C HIS A 50 11.64 -21.47 33.62
N ALA A 51 12.51 -20.52 33.25
CA ALA A 51 13.67 -20.16 34.05
C ALA A 51 13.30 -19.27 35.24
N ASP A 52 14.02 -19.41 36.35
CA ASP A 52 13.95 -18.52 37.52
C ASP A 52 15.11 -17.51 37.53
N GLU A 53 16.14 -17.73 36.70
CA GLU A 53 17.29 -16.86 36.52
C GLU A 53 17.74 -16.88 35.04
N ILE A 54 18.10 -15.72 34.50
CA ILE A 54 18.67 -15.57 33.15
C ILE A 54 19.87 -14.63 33.24
N LEU A 55 21.06 -15.11 32.84
CA LEU A 55 22.31 -14.33 32.80
C LEU A 55 22.63 -13.61 34.12
N GLY A 56 22.42 -14.27 35.26
CA GLY A 56 22.69 -13.68 36.59
C GLY A 56 21.57 -12.78 37.14
N LEU A 57 20.47 -12.61 36.40
CA LEU A 57 19.34 -11.77 36.77
C LEU A 57 18.10 -12.62 37.13
N PRO A 58 17.33 -12.24 38.18
CA PRO A 58 16.06 -12.90 38.49
C PRO A 58 15.10 -12.85 37.31
N ALA A 59 14.58 -14.00 36.89
CA ALA A 59 13.61 -14.11 35.80
C ALA A 59 12.19 -14.24 36.35
N TYR A 60 11.23 -13.64 35.64
CA TYR A 60 9.81 -13.60 36.02
C TYR A 60 8.97 -14.37 34.99
N LYS A 61 7.88 -14.99 35.45
CA LYS A 61 7.02 -15.79 34.56
C LYS A 61 6.18 -14.92 33.63
N THR A 62 5.74 -13.75 34.11
CA THR A 62 4.90 -12.77 33.41
C THR A 62 5.38 -11.35 33.73
N LEU A 63 5.00 -10.37 32.91
CA LEU A 63 5.24 -8.94 33.17
C LEU A 63 4.56 -8.50 34.46
N THR A 64 3.34 -8.96 34.71
CA THR A 64 2.60 -8.70 35.95
C THR A 64 3.32 -9.20 37.21
N ALA A 65 4.02 -10.34 37.13
CA ALA A 65 4.76 -10.91 38.26
C ALA A 65 5.96 -10.07 38.71
N VAL A 66 6.43 -9.10 37.90
CA VAL A 66 7.50 -8.19 38.28
C VAL A 66 7.10 -7.30 39.47
N GLY A 67 5.81 -6.92 39.56
CA GLY A 67 5.26 -6.12 40.67
C GLY A 67 5.90 -4.74 40.85
N ARG A 68 6.62 -4.22 39.83
CA ARG A 68 7.32 -2.93 39.84
C ARG A 68 7.11 -2.23 38.48
N PRO A 69 7.28 -0.89 38.41
CA PRO A 69 7.13 -0.16 37.15
C PRO A 69 8.08 -0.65 36.04
N ILE A 70 7.52 -0.86 34.86
CA ILE A 70 8.23 -1.24 33.62
C ILE A 70 8.04 -0.10 32.62
N ASP A 71 9.11 0.65 32.36
CA ASP A 71 9.08 1.78 31.42
C ASP A 71 9.02 1.29 29.95
N LEU A 72 9.69 0.17 29.65
CA LEU A 72 9.76 -0.44 28.31
C LEU A 72 9.67 -1.97 28.37
N ALA A 73 8.88 -2.59 27.50
CA ALA A 73 8.93 -4.04 27.26
C ALA A 73 9.46 -4.35 25.85
N ILE A 74 10.41 -5.27 25.76
CA ILE A 74 10.93 -5.79 24.49
C ILE A 74 10.27 -7.13 24.23
N PHE A 75 9.60 -7.28 23.09
CA PHE A 75 8.97 -8.52 22.67
C PHE A 75 9.89 -9.24 21.69
N ALA A 76 10.50 -10.32 22.16
CA ALA A 76 11.38 -11.23 21.42
C ALA A 76 10.75 -12.63 21.32
N ILE A 77 9.51 -12.68 20.85
CA ILE A 77 8.65 -13.88 20.79
C ILE A 77 8.04 -14.05 19.39
N PRO A 78 7.60 -15.25 18.98
CA PRO A 78 6.86 -15.42 17.72
C PRO A 78 5.59 -14.56 17.63
N ALA A 79 5.21 -14.11 16.43
CA ALA A 79 4.04 -13.24 16.21
C ALA A 79 2.73 -13.76 16.80
N HIS A 80 2.48 -15.07 16.74
CA HIS A 80 1.26 -15.68 17.28
C HIS A 80 1.15 -15.62 18.82
N HIS A 81 2.22 -15.24 19.53
CA HIS A 81 2.19 -14.99 20.98
C HIS A 81 2.11 -13.50 21.33
N ALA A 82 2.12 -12.61 20.34
CA ALA A 82 2.14 -11.16 20.52
C ALA A 82 0.93 -10.66 21.31
N GLU A 83 -0.26 -11.13 20.98
CA GLU A 83 -1.50 -10.68 21.63
C GLU A 83 -1.57 -11.04 23.11
N THR A 84 -1.19 -12.28 23.45
CA THR A 84 -1.15 -12.73 24.85
C THR A 84 -0.12 -11.94 25.66
N ALA A 85 1.04 -11.66 25.08
CA ALA A 85 2.06 -10.82 25.72
C ALA A 85 1.58 -9.36 25.86
N LEU A 86 0.81 -8.86 24.90
CA LEU A 86 0.19 -7.53 24.98
C LEU A 86 -0.84 -7.46 26.11
N ASP A 87 -1.67 -8.48 26.32
CA ASP A 87 -2.61 -8.54 27.45
C ASP A 87 -1.89 -8.46 28.80
N ASP A 88 -0.81 -9.22 28.97
CA ASP A 88 0.02 -9.18 30.17
C ASP A 88 0.73 -7.82 30.35
N ALA A 89 1.16 -7.19 29.25
CA ALA A 89 1.75 -5.84 29.27
C ALA A 89 0.72 -4.77 29.69
N ILE A 90 -0.51 -4.86 29.19
CA ILE A 90 -1.62 -3.99 29.57
C ILE A 90 -1.91 -4.15 31.07
N ALA A 91 -2.02 -5.39 31.55
CA ALA A 91 -2.27 -5.69 32.96
C ALA A 91 -1.12 -5.21 33.86
N ALA A 92 0.12 -5.27 33.39
CA ALA A 92 1.30 -4.77 34.10
C ALA A 92 1.46 -3.23 34.04
N GLY A 93 0.61 -2.53 33.28
CA GLY A 93 0.65 -1.07 33.13
C GLY A 93 1.82 -0.56 32.28
N VAL A 94 2.40 -1.40 31.43
CA VAL A 94 3.45 -1.03 30.47
C VAL A 94 2.91 0.03 29.51
N LYS A 95 3.75 1.01 29.12
CA LYS A 95 3.37 2.07 28.17
C LYS A 95 4.13 2.06 26.86
N ASN A 96 5.24 1.32 26.79
CA ASN A 96 6.12 1.30 25.62
C ASN A 96 6.52 -0.14 25.30
N ILE A 97 6.41 -0.52 24.02
CA ILE A 97 6.80 -1.83 23.52
C ILE A 97 7.76 -1.68 22.34
N VAL A 98 8.89 -2.40 22.36
CA VAL A 98 9.67 -2.68 21.15
C VAL A 98 9.30 -4.07 20.66
N MET A 99 8.84 -4.16 19.41
CA MET A 99 8.38 -5.40 18.81
C MET A 99 9.39 -5.89 17.76
N PHE A 100 10.24 -6.84 18.13
CA PHE A 100 11.25 -7.40 17.22
C PHE A 100 10.63 -8.34 16.18
N SER A 101 9.52 -8.97 16.53
CA SER A 101 8.92 -10.06 15.77
C SER A 101 8.48 -9.62 14.38
N GLY A 102 8.92 -10.34 13.36
CA GLY A 102 8.23 -10.40 12.06
C GLY A 102 7.09 -11.43 12.07
N GLY A 103 6.44 -11.62 10.93
CA GLY A 103 5.17 -12.32 10.75
C GLY A 103 3.95 -11.39 10.68
N PHE A 104 4.14 -10.12 10.30
CA PHE A 104 3.10 -9.08 10.26
C PHE A 104 2.92 -8.55 8.83
N ALA A 105 2.65 -7.26 8.63
CA ALA A 105 2.26 -6.68 7.33
C ALA A 105 3.22 -7.00 6.16
N GLU A 106 4.49 -7.29 6.43
CA GLU A 106 5.46 -7.74 5.42
C GLU A 106 5.18 -9.15 4.86
N THR A 107 4.22 -9.88 5.43
CA THR A 107 3.82 -11.23 5.00
C THR A 107 2.56 -11.23 4.15
N GLY A 108 2.07 -10.05 3.76
CA GLY A 108 0.83 -9.85 3.00
C GLY A 108 -0.38 -9.64 3.90
N GLU A 109 -1.57 -9.75 3.30
CA GLU A 109 -2.84 -9.37 3.91
C GLU A 109 -3.12 -10.00 5.30
N PRO A 110 -2.88 -11.32 5.54
CA PRO A 110 -3.12 -11.90 6.86
C PRO A 110 -2.25 -11.27 7.97
N GLY A 111 -0.99 -10.95 7.63
CA GLY A 111 -0.07 -10.31 8.56
C GLY A 111 -0.38 -8.83 8.76
N GLU A 112 -0.90 -8.14 7.74
CA GLU A 112 -1.38 -6.76 7.85
C GLU A 112 -2.56 -6.67 8.82
N GLN A 113 -3.51 -7.60 8.74
CA GLN A 113 -4.64 -7.68 9.67
C GLN A 113 -4.19 -7.96 11.11
N ALA A 114 -3.27 -8.90 11.31
CA ALA A 114 -2.69 -9.19 12.62
C ALA A 114 -1.97 -7.96 13.21
N GLN A 115 -1.28 -7.20 12.36
CA GLN A 115 -0.64 -5.95 12.75
C GLN A 115 -1.67 -4.90 13.18
N LEU A 116 -2.69 -4.66 12.36
CA LEU A 116 -3.76 -3.70 12.66
C LEU A 116 -4.45 -4.02 13.99
N PHE A 117 -4.84 -5.28 14.21
CA PHE A 117 -5.49 -5.71 15.44
C PHE A 117 -4.60 -5.49 16.68
N PHE A 118 -3.33 -5.90 16.60
CA PHE A 118 -2.37 -5.71 17.67
C PHE A 118 -2.20 -4.22 18.03
N LEU A 119 -2.04 -3.36 17.01
CA LEU A 119 -1.82 -1.94 17.18
C LEU A 119 -3.06 -1.20 17.68
N GLU A 120 -4.26 -1.58 17.24
CA GLU A 120 -5.51 -0.98 17.73
C GLU A 120 -5.71 -1.28 19.21
N LYS A 121 -5.45 -2.52 19.63
CA LYS A 121 -5.48 -2.94 21.04
C LYS A 121 -4.44 -2.19 21.88
N ALA A 122 -3.20 -2.07 21.38
CA ALA A 122 -2.14 -1.32 22.05
C ALA A 122 -2.52 0.18 22.20
N ARG A 123 -3.01 0.80 21.12
CA ARG A 123 -3.44 2.20 21.09
C ARG A 123 -4.57 2.46 22.09
N THR A 124 -5.57 1.57 22.15
CA THR A 124 -6.69 1.66 23.11
C THR A 124 -6.21 1.62 24.57
N ALA A 125 -5.17 0.85 24.86
CA ALA A 125 -4.54 0.81 26.19
C ALA A 125 -3.56 1.96 26.47
N GLY A 126 -3.34 2.86 25.50
CA GLY A 126 -2.37 3.94 25.57
C GLY A 126 -0.92 3.45 25.56
N ILE A 127 -0.65 2.36 24.85
CA ILE A 127 0.69 1.78 24.66
C ILE A 127 1.24 2.22 23.31
N ARG A 128 2.50 2.63 23.29
CA ARG A 128 3.25 2.94 22.06
C ARG A 128 4.11 1.78 21.62
N VAL A 129 4.26 1.60 20.31
CA VAL A 129 4.96 0.46 19.71
C VAL A 129 6.01 0.92 18.68
N LEU A 130 7.27 0.49 18.87
CA LEU A 130 8.30 0.53 17.83
C LEU A 130 8.32 -0.82 17.11
N GLY A 131 8.19 -0.81 15.79
CA GLY A 131 8.00 -2.02 14.97
C GLY A 131 6.55 -2.19 14.51
N PRO A 132 6.07 -3.44 14.28
CA PRO A 132 6.80 -4.71 14.40
C PRO A 132 7.92 -4.86 13.36
N ASN A 133 8.58 -6.02 13.34
CA ASN A 133 9.64 -6.36 12.38
C ASN A 133 10.78 -5.32 12.36
N CYS A 134 11.33 -5.00 13.53
CA CYS A 134 12.43 -4.05 13.69
C CYS A 134 13.61 -4.69 14.44
N LEU A 135 14.79 -4.05 14.40
CA LEU A 135 15.93 -4.43 15.24
C LEU A 135 15.94 -3.69 16.59
N GLY A 136 14.95 -2.83 16.85
CA GLY A 136 14.87 -1.97 18.04
C GLY A 136 15.71 -0.71 17.94
N PHE A 137 16.27 -0.28 19.07
CA PHE A 137 17.03 0.96 19.17
C PHE A 137 18.21 0.88 20.16
N MET A 138 19.10 1.85 20.08
CA MET A 138 20.19 2.08 21.01
C MET A 138 20.26 3.57 21.38
N ASN A 139 20.46 3.88 22.67
CA ASN A 139 20.75 5.22 23.16
C ASN A 139 22.13 5.19 23.83
N PHE A 140 23.11 5.82 23.19
CA PHE A 140 24.53 5.62 23.51
C PHE A 140 24.96 6.36 24.77
N SER A 141 24.35 7.49 25.11
CA SER A 141 24.70 8.26 26.31
C SER A 141 24.25 7.59 27.60
N GLN A 142 23.24 6.72 27.51
CA GLN A 142 22.64 6.02 28.66
C GLN A 142 22.96 4.51 28.65
N SER A 143 23.84 4.06 27.75
CA SER A 143 24.17 2.64 27.57
C SER A 143 22.96 1.74 27.36
N ILE A 144 21.94 2.21 26.64
CA ILE A 144 20.73 1.44 26.37
C ILE A 144 20.89 0.73 25.03
N TYR A 145 20.88 -0.60 25.07
CA TYR A 145 20.97 -1.48 23.90
C TYR A 145 19.71 -2.34 23.79
N ALA A 146 18.58 -1.71 23.47
CA ALA A 146 17.29 -2.35 23.26
C ALA A 146 17.20 -2.98 21.85
N THR A 147 18.15 -3.86 21.54
CA THR A 147 18.35 -4.43 20.20
C THR A 147 18.87 -5.86 20.27
N PHE A 148 18.65 -6.62 19.21
CA PHE A 148 19.27 -7.92 18.98
C PHE A 148 20.26 -7.91 17.80
N SER A 149 20.62 -6.73 17.28
CA SER A 149 21.52 -6.62 16.14
C SER A 149 22.89 -7.25 16.45
N PRO A 150 23.42 -8.12 15.57
CA PRO A 150 24.72 -8.75 15.78
C PRO A 150 25.87 -7.75 15.67
N VAL A 151 25.63 -6.55 15.10
CA VAL A 151 26.67 -5.56 14.85
C VAL A 151 27.37 -5.09 16.14
N VAL A 152 26.64 -5.03 17.26
CA VAL A 152 27.18 -4.63 18.57
C VAL A 152 28.28 -5.58 19.02
N ALA A 153 28.13 -6.89 18.78
CA ALA A 153 29.13 -7.90 19.14
C ALA A 153 30.44 -7.77 18.34
N THR A 154 30.42 -7.05 17.21
CA THR A 154 31.63 -6.81 16.41
C THR A 154 32.43 -5.59 16.88
N GLY A 155 31.91 -4.83 17.85
CA GLY A 155 32.55 -3.65 18.45
C GLY A 155 31.62 -2.46 18.53
N LEU A 156 31.83 -1.62 19.56
CA LEU A 156 30.95 -0.50 19.88
C LEU A 156 31.27 0.77 19.09
N VAL A 157 30.22 1.47 18.67
CA VAL A 157 30.29 2.87 18.25
C VAL A 157 30.45 3.76 19.47
N LYS A 158 31.25 4.83 19.33
CA LYS A 158 31.42 5.83 20.41
C LYS A 158 30.16 6.70 20.54
N PRO A 159 29.78 7.13 21.75
CA PRO A 159 28.81 8.19 21.91
C PRO A 159 29.23 9.45 21.15
N GLY A 160 28.28 10.08 20.47
CA GLY A 160 28.49 11.31 19.72
C GLY A 160 27.18 12.06 19.50
N LYS A 161 27.15 12.86 18.43
CA LYS A 161 26.11 13.87 18.21
C LYS A 161 25.13 13.52 17.08
N ILE A 162 25.33 12.37 16.43
CA ILE A 162 24.56 11.99 15.25
C ILE A 162 23.48 10.99 15.63
N GLY A 163 22.22 11.36 15.40
CA GLY A 163 21.09 10.45 15.53
C GLY A 163 20.79 9.77 14.21
N VAL A 164 20.59 8.45 14.22
CA VAL A 164 20.26 7.66 13.03
C VAL A 164 18.92 6.99 13.22
N VAL A 165 18.01 7.18 12.26
CA VAL A 165 16.76 6.41 12.15
C VAL A 165 16.69 5.72 10.78
N CYS A 166 16.35 4.44 10.77
CA CYS A 166 16.26 3.65 9.54
C CYS A 166 15.00 2.78 9.53
N GLN A 167 14.20 2.90 8.47
CA GLN A 167 13.07 1.99 8.27
C GLN A 167 13.55 0.53 8.08
N SER A 168 14.62 0.34 7.31
CA SER A 168 15.27 -0.97 7.13
C SER A 168 16.20 -1.34 8.29
N GLY A 169 15.94 -2.50 8.91
CA GLY A 169 16.80 -3.07 9.94
C GLY A 169 18.20 -3.44 9.43
N ALA A 170 18.28 -4.09 8.27
CA ALA A 170 19.56 -4.51 7.68
C ALA A 170 20.43 -3.30 7.31
N PHE A 171 19.83 -2.27 6.70
CA PHE A 171 20.53 -1.02 6.43
C PHE A 171 20.94 -0.32 7.73
N GLY A 172 20.09 -0.31 8.76
CA GLY A 172 20.44 0.22 10.08
C GLY A 172 21.68 -0.47 10.67
N ALA A 173 21.76 -1.80 10.61
CA ALA A 173 22.92 -2.55 11.10
C ALA A 173 24.20 -2.22 10.31
N TYR A 174 24.08 -2.10 8.98
CA TYR A 174 25.16 -1.65 8.12
C TYR A 174 25.60 -0.21 8.44
N ALA A 175 24.64 0.70 8.66
CA ALA A 175 24.89 2.08 9.02
C ALA A 175 25.66 2.22 10.35
N TYR A 176 25.33 1.39 11.33
CA TYR A 176 26.08 1.29 12.58
C TYR A 176 27.54 0.86 12.33
N ALA A 177 27.76 -0.17 11.51
CA ALA A 177 29.10 -0.66 11.21
C ALA A 177 29.95 0.41 10.51
N LEU A 178 29.38 1.11 9.53
CA LEU A 178 30.05 2.21 8.85
C LEU A 178 30.36 3.39 9.78
N ALA A 179 29.43 3.76 10.65
CA ALA A 179 29.67 4.81 11.64
C ALA A 179 30.90 4.47 12.51
N ARG A 180 31.01 3.21 12.96
CA ARG A 180 32.18 2.74 13.71
C ARG A 180 33.46 2.82 12.89
N GLU A 181 33.46 2.27 11.67
CA GLU A 181 34.64 2.23 10.81
C GLU A 181 35.17 3.63 10.45
N ARG A 182 34.27 4.59 10.31
CA ARG A 182 34.58 6.00 10.03
C ARG A 182 34.82 6.84 11.28
N GLY A 183 34.75 6.24 12.48
CA GLY A 183 34.94 6.95 13.75
C GLY A 183 33.86 7.98 14.06
N VAL A 184 32.68 7.86 13.44
CA VAL A 184 31.53 8.73 13.62
C VAL A 184 30.77 8.30 14.88
N GLY A 185 30.63 9.23 15.83
CA GLY A 185 29.93 8.97 17.08
C GLY A 185 28.42 9.20 16.97
N LEU A 186 27.63 8.28 17.54
CA LEU A 186 26.16 8.31 17.47
C LEU A 186 25.55 8.71 18.83
N SER A 187 24.46 9.49 18.80
CA SER A 187 23.64 9.83 19.99
C SER A 187 22.56 8.76 20.21
N VAL A 188 21.86 8.41 19.13
CA VAL A 188 20.81 7.39 19.10
C VAL A 188 20.86 6.63 17.77
N TRP A 189 20.46 5.37 17.78
CA TRP A 189 20.26 4.53 16.60
C TRP A 189 18.91 3.84 16.72
N ILE A 190 18.03 3.99 15.73
CA ILE A 190 16.65 3.50 15.79
C ILE A 190 16.31 2.79 14.48
N THR A 191 15.66 1.63 14.58
CA THR A 191 15.05 0.96 13.44
C THR A 191 13.54 0.86 13.63
N THR A 192 12.76 1.34 12.67
CA THR A 192 11.29 1.47 12.81
C THR A 192 10.54 0.27 12.22
N GLY A 193 11.14 -0.46 11.26
CA GLY A 193 10.53 -1.65 10.67
C GLY A 193 9.27 -1.32 9.89
N ASN A 194 8.16 -2.01 10.20
CA ASN A 194 6.89 -1.83 9.52
C ASN A 194 6.19 -0.48 9.82
N GLU A 195 6.67 0.28 10.82
CA GLU A 195 6.08 1.57 11.23
C GLU A 195 4.60 1.49 11.61
N GLY A 196 4.21 0.46 12.35
CA GLY A 196 2.81 0.29 12.77
C GLY A 196 2.28 1.41 13.68
N ASP A 197 3.18 2.05 14.44
CA ASP A 197 2.84 3.18 15.30
C ASP A 197 3.95 4.25 15.31
N ILE A 198 5.14 3.95 15.84
CA ILE A 198 6.27 4.90 15.81
C ILE A 198 6.93 4.88 14.43
N SER A 199 6.91 6.03 13.75
CA SER A 199 7.51 6.21 12.43
C SER A 199 8.88 6.91 12.46
N VAL A 200 9.56 6.97 11.30
CA VAL A 200 10.73 7.83 11.09
C VAL A 200 10.43 9.29 11.45
N ALA A 201 9.24 9.79 11.13
CA ALA A 201 8.85 11.17 11.43
C ALA A 201 8.75 11.43 12.94
N ASP A 202 8.24 10.49 13.72
CA ASP A 202 8.25 10.57 15.19
C ASP A 202 9.68 10.61 15.74
N CYS A 203 10.57 9.79 15.18
CA CYS A 203 11.97 9.74 15.59
C CYS A 203 12.71 11.04 15.27
N ILE A 204 12.50 11.62 14.08
CA ILE A 204 13.04 12.95 13.71
C ILE A 204 12.51 14.01 14.67
N THR A 205 11.22 13.99 14.99
CA THR A 205 10.60 14.93 15.94
C THR A 205 11.27 14.85 17.31
N TRP A 206 11.51 13.64 17.83
CA TRP A 206 12.20 13.47 19.10
C TRP A 206 13.65 13.97 19.03
N MET A 207 14.41 13.57 18.00
CA MET A 207 15.80 14.00 17.79
C MET A 207 15.93 15.52 17.61
N ALA A 208 14.94 16.18 17.03
CA ALA A 208 14.88 17.64 16.93
C ALA A 208 14.89 18.31 18.33
N THR A 209 14.29 17.67 19.33
CA THR A 209 14.23 18.17 20.72
C THR A 209 15.31 17.63 21.65
N ASP A 210 15.96 16.52 21.29
CA ASP A 210 16.99 15.88 22.11
C ASP A 210 18.29 16.71 22.15
N PRO A 211 18.79 17.16 23.32
CA PRO A 211 20.00 17.99 23.39
C PRO A 211 21.28 17.27 22.99
N GLN A 212 21.29 15.93 22.90
CA GLN A 212 22.49 15.17 22.51
C GLN A 212 22.62 15.00 20.99
N THR A 213 21.52 15.11 20.27
CA THR A 213 21.49 14.98 18.82
C THR A 213 21.62 16.35 18.17
N GLU A 214 22.69 16.59 17.42
CA GLU A 214 22.91 17.81 16.63
C GLU A 214 22.68 17.59 15.13
N ILE A 215 22.83 16.34 14.65
CA ILE A 215 22.69 15.96 13.23
C ILE A 215 21.79 14.73 13.13
N ILE A 216 20.87 14.72 12.18
CA ILE A 216 19.89 13.66 12.00
C ILE A 216 20.12 12.98 10.66
N MET A 217 20.28 11.66 10.68
CA MET A 217 20.39 10.80 9.51
C MET A 217 19.15 9.91 9.44
N ALA A 218 18.41 9.98 8.32
CA ALA A 218 17.19 9.21 8.11
C ALA A 218 17.29 8.35 6.84
N TYR A 219 16.96 7.06 6.96
CA TYR A 219 16.74 6.17 5.81
C TYR A 219 15.26 5.81 5.74
N MET A 220 14.65 6.05 4.59
CA MET A 220 13.20 5.91 4.37
C MET A 220 12.91 5.17 3.07
N GLU A 221 11.93 4.28 3.12
CA GLU A 221 11.40 3.56 1.95
C GLU A 221 10.09 4.21 1.49
N GLY A 222 9.26 4.63 2.44
CA GLY A 222 8.02 5.36 2.23
C GLY A 222 7.60 6.13 3.49
N CYS A 223 6.40 6.68 3.47
CA CYS A 223 5.79 7.40 4.59
C CYS A 223 4.27 7.37 4.39
N SER A 224 3.54 6.98 5.43
CA SER A 224 2.07 6.93 5.44
C SER A 224 1.42 8.23 5.92
N ASP A 225 2.13 9.05 6.71
CA ASP A 225 1.67 10.36 7.18
C ASP A 225 2.65 11.47 6.76
N GLY A 226 2.47 11.98 5.54
CA GLY A 226 3.32 13.02 4.98
C GLY A 226 3.23 14.36 5.72
N LEU A 227 2.11 14.65 6.39
CA LEU A 227 1.95 15.84 7.23
C LEU A 227 2.79 15.75 8.51
N GLN A 228 2.86 14.56 9.12
CA GLN A 228 3.74 14.31 10.26
C GLN A 228 5.21 14.46 9.86
N LEU A 229 5.62 13.88 8.72
CA LEU A 229 6.99 14.03 8.20
C LEU A 229 7.34 15.49 7.94
N ARG A 230 6.45 16.24 7.27
CA ARG A 230 6.59 17.67 7.03
C ARG A 230 6.85 18.45 8.32
N ARG A 231 6.05 18.19 9.36
CA ARG A 231 6.20 18.83 10.67
C ARG A 231 7.51 18.44 11.36
N ALA A 232 7.92 17.19 11.26
CA ALA A 232 9.15 16.69 11.86
C ALA A 232 10.39 17.38 11.26
N LEU A 233 10.44 17.50 9.93
CA LEU A 233 11.50 18.20 9.21
C LEU A 233 11.53 19.70 9.57
N GLU A 234 10.36 20.34 9.62
CA GLU A 234 10.26 21.75 10.02
C GLU A 234 10.76 21.99 11.45
N LEU A 235 10.42 21.10 12.39
CA LEU A 235 10.91 21.17 13.77
C LEU A 235 12.43 20.99 13.85
N ALA A 236 13.00 20.05 13.10
CA ALA A 236 14.45 19.86 13.05
C ALA A 236 15.16 21.10 12.48
N ARG A 237 14.61 21.68 11.41
CA ARG A 237 15.09 22.93 10.79
C ARG A 237 15.06 24.10 11.76
N LEU A 238 13.92 24.33 12.45
CA LEU A 238 13.77 25.37 13.46
C LEU A 238 14.70 25.18 14.66
N ALA A 239 15.04 23.93 15.00
CA ALA A 239 16.02 23.60 16.03
C ALA A 239 17.48 23.75 15.54
N GLY A 240 17.71 24.11 14.28
CA GLY A 240 19.04 24.24 13.69
C GLY A 240 19.77 22.91 13.50
N LYS A 241 19.04 21.79 13.41
CA LYS A 241 19.59 20.44 13.32
C LYS A 241 19.47 19.91 11.88
N PRO A 242 20.58 19.76 11.14
CA PRO A 242 20.56 19.26 9.77
C PRO A 242 19.94 17.86 9.69
N VAL A 243 19.04 17.66 8.73
CA VAL A 243 18.47 16.35 8.41
C VAL A 243 19.01 15.89 7.06
N ILE A 244 19.67 14.74 7.06
CA ILE A 244 20.18 14.08 5.86
C ILE A 244 19.32 12.85 5.62
N VAL A 245 18.74 12.72 4.44
CA VAL A 245 17.79 11.66 4.11
C VAL A 245 18.29 10.81 2.95
N VAL A 246 18.22 9.49 3.09
CA VAL A 246 18.22 8.56 1.97
C VAL A 246 16.79 8.07 1.76
N LYS A 247 16.17 8.49 0.65
CA LYS A 247 14.88 7.97 0.19
C LYS A 247 15.09 7.04 -0.99
N VAL A 248 14.81 5.76 -0.81
CA VAL A 248 14.86 4.74 -1.88
C VAL A 248 13.54 4.67 -2.65
N GLY A 249 13.43 3.82 -3.68
CA GLY A 249 12.20 3.70 -4.48
C GLY A 249 11.98 4.85 -5.47
N ARG A 250 13.05 5.32 -6.11
CA ARG A 250 13.06 6.49 -7.01
C ARG A 250 12.42 6.24 -8.38
N THR A 251 12.52 5.01 -8.84
CA THR A 251 12.01 4.56 -10.14
C THR A 251 10.84 3.64 -9.87
N GLU A 252 9.97 3.43 -10.85
CA GLU A 252 8.86 2.49 -10.74
C GLU A 252 9.32 1.11 -10.25
N LEU A 253 10.39 0.56 -10.84
CA LEU A 253 10.98 -0.70 -10.41
C LEU A 253 11.49 -0.67 -8.95
N GLY A 254 12.17 0.41 -8.56
CA GLY A 254 12.66 0.57 -7.19
C GLY A 254 11.52 0.73 -6.19
N ALA A 255 10.46 1.45 -6.57
CA ALA A 255 9.26 1.68 -5.77
C ALA A 255 8.50 0.36 -5.53
N LEU A 256 8.31 -0.43 -6.59
CA LEU A 256 7.72 -1.77 -6.51
C LEU A 256 8.55 -2.71 -5.60
N THR A 257 9.88 -2.64 -5.68
CA THR A 257 10.77 -3.46 -4.85
C THR A 257 10.74 -3.02 -3.37
N ALA A 258 10.69 -1.71 -3.11
CA ALA A 258 10.57 -1.21 -1.74
C ALA A 258 9.23 -1.62 -1.10
N ALA A 259 8.13 -1.52 -1.86
CA ALA A 259 6.78 -1.87 -1.40
C ALA A 259 6.59 -3.37 -1.08
N SER A 260 7.37 -4.27 -1.68
CA SER A 260 7.34 -5.70 -1.33
C SER A 260 8.15 -6.04 -0.08
N HIS A 261 9.04 -5.14 0.36
CA HIS A 261 9.89 -5.32 1.55
C HIS A 261 9.34 -4.64 2.80
N THR A 262 8.62 -3.52 2.65
CA THR A 262 7.90 -2.84 3.72
C THR A 262 6.48 -2.53 3.26
N ALA A 263 5.49 -2.72 4.13
CA ALA A 263 4.06 -2.48 3.82
C ALA A 263 3.72 -0.98 3.58
N ALA A 264 4.71 -0.12 3.33
CA ALA A 264 4.54 1.29 3.05
C ALA A 264 4.50 1.53 1.54
N LEU A 265 3.45 2.21 1.05
CA LEU A 265 3.36 2.61 -0.36
C LEU A 265 4.52 3.58 -0.70
N ALA A 266 5.22 3.30 -1.80
CA ALA A 266 6.18 4.22 -2.36
C ALA A 266 5.45 5.37 -3.07
N GLY A 267 5.42 6.55 -2.45
CA GLY A 267 4.87 7.77 -3.06
C GLY A 267 5.76 8.34 -4.18
N ASP A 268 5.23 9.32 -4.92
CA ASP A 268 5.93 9.96 -6.05
C ASP A 268 7.27 10.60 -5.60
N ASP A 269 8.37 10.19 -6.23
CA ASP A 269 9.71 10.62 -5.86
C ASP A 269 9.92 12.13 -6.02
N ALA A 270 9.28 12.75 -7.01
CA ALA A 270 9.37 14.19 -7.24
C ALA A 270 8.69 14.99 -6.12
N VAL A 271 7.64 14.43 -5.51
CA VAL A 271 6.96 15.01 -4.35
C VAL A 271 7.85 14.91 -3.10
N TYR A 272 8.52 13.77 -2.87
CA TYR A 272 9.51 13.65 -1.79
C TYR A 272 10.68 14.62 -1.94
N GLU A 273 11.25 14.75 -3.14
CA GLU A 273 12.32 15.72 -3.42
C GLU A 273 11.89 17.14 -3.06
N THR A 274 10.68 17.50 -3.46
CA THR A 274 10.07 18.80 -3.19
C THR A 274 9.88 19.03 -1.69
N LEU A 275 9.36 18.04 -0.96
CA LEU A 275 9.22 18.07 0.50
C LEU A 275 10.56 18.34 1.18
N PHE A 276 11.60 17.55 0.85
CA PHE A 276 12.89 17.65 1.51
C PHE A 276 13.52 19.03 1.29
N ARG A 277 13.51 19.52 0.05
CA ARG A 277 14.02 20.85 -0.28
C ARG A 277 13.25 21.95 0.46
N GLN A 278 11.92 21.92 0.46
CA GLN A 278 11.10 22.95 1.13
C GLN A 278 11.27 22.96 2.66
N HIS A 279 11.58 21.82 3.26
CA HIS A 279 11.68 21.67 4.72
C HIS A 279 13.11 21.48 5.23
N GLY A 280 14.12 21.82 4.41
CA GLY A 280 15.52 21.89 4.86
C GLY A 280 16.18 20.52 5.12
N ALA A 281 15.71 19.45 4.47
CA ALA A 281 16.34 18.14 4.47
C ALA A 281 17.20 17.94 3.21
N TRP A 282 18.46 17.54 3.39
CA TRP A 282 19.34 17.18 2.27
C TRP A 282 19.13 15.73 1.87
N ARG A 283 18.81 15.49 0.61
CA ARG A 283 18.68 14.13 0.09
C ARG A 283 20.03 13.60 -0.42
N ALA A 284 20.61 12.64 0.30
CA ALA A 284 21.77 11.90 -0.17
C ALA A 284 21.38 10.87 -1.25
N ARG A 285 22.17 10.80 -2.32
CA ARG A 285 21.98 9.90 -3.47
C ARG A 285 22.81 8.63 -3.34
N THR A 286 23.85 8.63 -2.53
CA THR A 286 24.69 7.46 -2.25
C THR A 286 24.90 7.27 -0.75
N ILE A 287 25.27 6.06 -0.36
CA ILE A 287 25.67 5.74 1.02
C ILE A 287 26.89 6.56 1.42
N GLU A 288 27.84 6.76 0.51
CA GLU A 288 29.04 7.56 0.78
C GLU A 288 28.66 9.01 1.09
N GLU A 289 27.82 9.63 0.27
CA GLU A 289 27.32 10.99 0.50
C GLU A 289 26.56 11.10 1.83
N PHE A 290 25.72 10.10 2.15
CA PHE A 290 24.96 10.05 3.40
C PHE A 290 25.86 10.15 4.64
N PHE A 291 26.97 9.40 4.66
CA PHE A 291 27.92 9.43 5.77
C PHE A 291 28.92 10.58 5.69
N ASP A 292 29.34 10.98 4.50
CA ASP A 292 30.30 12.07 4.30
C ASP A 292 29.71 13.39 4.80
N VAL A 293 28.47 13.72 4.42
CA VAL A 293 27.79 14.95 4.85
C VAL A 293 27.64 14.96 6.37
N ALA A 294 27.20 13.85 6.97
CA ALA A 294 27.02 13.74 8.41
C ALA A 294 28.34 13.88 9.19
N HIS A 295 29.39 13.20 8.74
CA HIS A 295 30.72 13.30 9.32
C HIS A 295 31.26 14.74 9.24
N CYS A 296 31.13 15.37 8.08
CA CYS A 296 31.67 16.71 7.85
C CYS A 296 30.96 17.78 8.69
N LEU A 297 29.64 17.68 8.82
CA LEU A 297 28.86 18.54 9.72
C LEU A 297 29.29 18.33 11.18
N ALA A 298 29.56 17.09 11.60
CA ALA A 298 29.99 16.80 12.97
C ALA A 298 31.40 17.34 13.28
N VAL A 299 32.28 17.38 12.28
CA VAL A 299 33.67 17.86 12.43
C VAL A 299 33.78 19.39 12.35
N SER A 300 33.08 20.01 11.40
CA SER A 300 33.32 21.43 11.06
C SER A 300 32.09 22.34 11.20
N GLY A 301 30.89 21.79 11.37
CA GLY A 301 29.64 22.55 11.38
C GLY A 301 29.26 23.07 9.99
N VAL A 302 28.26 23.94 9.94
CA VAL A 302 27.80 24.61 8.71
C VAL A 302 28.68 25.84 8.45
N PRO A 303 29.06 26.15 7.19
CA PRO A 303 29.87 27.31 6.88
C PRO A 303 29.13 28.63 7.17
N GLU A 304 29.90 29.68 7.49
CA GLU A 304 29.36 31.02 7.78
C GLU A 304 28.60 31.62 6.59
N ASN A 305 29.05 31.34 5.37
CA ASN A 305 28.41 31.76 4.12
C ASN A 305 28.64 30.72 3.00
N SER A 306 27.93 30.87 1.89
CA SER A 306 27.94 29.94 0.75
C SER A 306 29.12 30.10 -0.22
N ARG A 307 30.01 31.09 -0.02
CA ARG A 307 31.12 31.36 -0.94
C ARG A 307 32.25 30.37 -0.74
N VAL A 308 32.65 29.70 -1.81
CA VAL A 308 33.69 28.66 -1.80
C VAL A 308 34.94 29.15 -2.52
N GLY A 309 36.05 29.19 -1.79
CA GLY A 309 37.38 29.36 -2.37
C GLY A 309 37.97 28.02 -2.79
N ILE A 310 38.54 27.94 -3.99
CA ILE A 310 39.26 26.75 -4.48
C ILE A 310 40.74 27.12 -4.63
N LEU A 311 41.61 26.41 -3.92
CA LEU A 311 43.06 26.54 -3.96
C LEU A 311 43.65 25.23 -4.47
N THR A 312 44.50 25.28 -5.49
CA THR A 312 45.04 24.08 -6.12
C THR A 312 46.53 24.19 -6.42
N VAL A 313 47.20 23.04 -6.46
CA VAL A 313 48.57 22.86 -6.94
C VAL A 313 48.62 22.31 -8.38
N SER A 314 47.44 22.07 -8.98
CA SER A 314 47.25 21.52 -10.32
C SER A 314 46.11 22.25 -11.02
N GLY A 315 46.42 22.98 -12.09
CA GLY A 315 45.42 23.68 -12.90
C GLY A 315 44.36 22.75 -13.49
N GLY A 316 44.74 21.54 -13.94
CA GLY A 316 43.79 20.56 -14.49
C GLY A 316 42.74 20.10 -13.47
N VAL A 317 43.17 19.80 -12.24
CA VAL A 317 42.23 19.45 -11.15
C VAL A 317 41.45 20.67 -10.66
N GLY A 318 42.07 21.86 -10.73
CA GLY A 318 41.37 23.13 -10.49
C GLY A 318 40.14 23.28 -11.39
N VAL A 319 40.31 23.08 -12.71
CA VAL A 319 39.20 23.14 -13.67
C VAL A 319 38.09 22.15 -13.30
N MET A 320 38.43 20.89 -13.02
CA MET A 320 37.43 19.89 -12.61
C MET A 320 36.66 20.32 -11.35
N MET A 321 37.35 20.82 -10.32
CA MET A 321 36.69 21.31 -9.10
C MET A 321 35.77 22.50 -9.37
N ALA A 322 36.12 23.38 -10.30
CA ALA A 322 35.29 24.52 -10.69
C ALA A 322 34.03 24.08 -11.45
N ASP A 323 34.19 23.14 -12.39
CA ASP A 323 33.07 22.55 -13.14
C ASP A 323 32.11 21.82 -12.18
N ASP A 324 32.63 20.95 -11.31
CA ASP A 324 31.83 20.23 -10.31
C ASP A 324 31.11 21.19 -9.34
N ALA A 325 31.79 22.27 -8.93
CA ALA A 325 31.20 23.26 -8.03
C ALA A 325 30.09 24.06 -8.72
N ALA A 326 30.26 24.41 -10.00
CA ALA A 326 29.23 25.08 -10.79
C ALA A 326 28.01 24.17 -11.01
N ASP A 327 28.22 22.89 -11.35
CA ASP A 327 27.16 21.89 -11.51
C ASP A 327 26.41 21.65 -10.19
N ALA A 328 27.09 21.77 -9.05
CA ALA A 328 26.50 21.69 -7.73
C ALA A 328 25.84 23.00 -7.24
N GLY A 329 25.88 24.08 -8.03
CA GLY A 329 25.29 25.38 -7.69
C GLY A 329 26.02 26.15 -6.60
N LEU A 330 27.31 25.87 -6.36
CA LEU A 330 28.13 26.57 -5.36
C LEU A 330 28.59 27.93 -5.87
N ASP A 331 28.67 28.92 -4.96
CA ASP A 331 29.20 30.24 -5.29
C ASP A 331 30.74 30.21 -5.29
N VAL A 332 31.31 30.07 -6.48
CA VAL A 332 32.75 30.15 -6.75
C VAL A 332 33.17 31.50 -7.34
N SER A 333 32.48 32.59 -6.99
CA SER A 333 32.78 33.95 -7.48
C SER A 333 34.25 34.33 -7.41
N GLU A 334 34.69 35.15 -8.38
CA GLU A 334 36.08 35.59 -8.53
C GLU A 334 36.59 36.39 -7.31
N LEU A 335 37.90 36.30 -7.06
CA LEU A 335 38.58 37.07 -6.03
C LEU A 335 38.58 38.58 -6.38
N PRO A 336 38.41 39.47 -5.39
CA PRO A 336 38.59 40.91 -5.60
C PRO A 336 39.97 41.24 -6.17
N ALA A 337 40.06 42.26 -7.03
CA ALA A 337 41.31 42.66 -7.68
C ALA A 337 42.46 42.93 -6.68
N SER A 338 42.16 43.43 -5.48
CA SER A 338 43.12 43.63 -4.39
C SER A 338 43.76 42.32 -3.92
N ALA A 339 42.95 41.28 -3.71
CA ALA A 339 43.42 39.95 -3.33
C ALA A 339 44.27 39.32 -4.45
N GLN A 340 43.86 39.48 -5.71
CA GLN A 340 44.63 39.00 -6.86
C GLN A 340 46.03 39.65 -6.94
N GLN A 341 46.13 40.96 -6.69
CA GLN A 341 47.40 41.69 -6.68
C GLN A 341 48.34 41.20 -5.56
N LEU A 342 47.80 40.96 -4.35
CA LEU A 342 48.58 40.42 -3.23
C LEU A 342 49.16 39.03 -3.56
N ILE A 343 48.37 38.15 -4.18
CA ILE A 343 48.84 36.82 -4.59
C ILE A 343 49.94 36.92 -5.67
N LYS A 344 49.72 37.73 -6.71
CA LYS A 344 50.70 37.94 -7.80
C LYS A 344 52.02 38.53 -7.33
N SER A 345 52.03 39.29 -6.24
CA SER A 345 53.27 39.85 -5.66
C SER A 345 54.26 38.77 -5.17
N ARG A 346 53.75 37.60 -4.75
CA ARG A 346 54.56 36.48 -4.24
C ARG A 346 54.63 35.29 -5.21
N VAL A 347 53.58 35.12 -6.03
CA VAL A 347 53.49 34.07 -7.06
C VAL A 347 53.09 34.71 -8.41
N PRO A 348 54.03 35.33 -9.15
CA PRO A 348 53.71 36.06 -10.39
C PRO A 348 53.05 35.22 -11.48
N LEU A 349 53.29 33.90 -11.48
CA LEU A 349 52.73 32.95 -12.46
C LEU A 349 51.42 32.30 -12.01
N ALA A 350 50.88 32.65 -10.84
CA ALA A 350 49.63 32.07 -10.36
C ALA A 350 48.43 32.51 -11.22
N ALA A 351 47.52 31.59 -11.50
CA ALA A 351 46.16 31.94 -11.85
C ALA A 351 45.48 32.49 -10.57
N THR A 352 44.99 33.73 -10.63
CA THR A 352 44.41 34.42 -9.46
C THR A 352 42.91 34.62 -9.53
N HIS A 353 42.24 34.01 -10.51
CA HIS A 353 40.79 33.81 -10.46
C HIS A 353 40.48 32.66 -9.49
N ASN A 354 39.21 32.38 -9.21
CA ASN A 354 38.82 31.19 -8.46
C ASN A 354 38.54 30.08 -9.50
N PRO A 355 39.27 28.95 -9.51
CA PRO A 355 40.31 28.49 -8.58
C PRO A 355 41.67 29.21 -8.66
N VAL A 356 42.32 29.39 -7.51
CA VAL A 356 43.70 29.90 -7.44
C VAL A 356 44.70 28.76 -7.61
N ASP A 357 45.51 28.80 -8.67
CA ASP A 357 46.55 27.78 -8.94
C ASP A 357 47.95 28.30 -8.57
N LEU A 358 48.57 27.68 -7.57
CA LEU A 358 49.92 28.02 -7.12
C LEU A 358 51.03 27.33 -7.92
N THR A 359 50.67 26.44 -8.86
CA THR A 359 51.57 25.58 -9.63
C THR A 359 52.44 24.69 -8.72
N GLY A 360 53.40 23.95 -9.31
CA GLY A 360 54.34 23.12 -8.56
C GLY A 360 55.29 23.88 -7.61
N LYS A 361 55.32 25.22 -7.65
CA LYS A 361 56.20 26.07 -6.81
C LYS A 361 56.01 25.81 -5.31
N VAL A 362 54.80 25.43 -4.90
CA VAL A 362 54.46 25.03 -3.53
C VAL A 362 55.33 23.90 -2.97
N THR A 363 55.89 23.04 -3.83
CA THR A 363 56.77 21.93 -3.42
C THR A 363 58.07 22.47 -2.84
N ALA A 364 58.61 23.55 -3.42
CA ALA A 364 59.83 24.21 -2.96
C ALA A 364 59.55 25.23 -1.83
N GLU A 365 58.39 25.88 -1.85
CA GLU A 365 57.97 26.88 -0.87
C GLU A 365 56.56 26.58 -0.30
N PRO A 366 56.43 25.63 0.65
CA PRO A 366 55.12 25.24 1.20
C PRO A 366 54.37 26.37 1.91
N ASP A 367 55.08 27.36 2.46
CA ASP A 367 54.49 28.54 3.13
C ASP A 367 53.64 29.41 2.19
N LEU A 368 53.72 29.19 0.88
CA LEU A 368 52.82 29.83 -0.09
C LEU A 368 51.36 29.40 0.09
N LEU A 369 51.10 28.16 0.55
CA LEU A 369 49.74 27.69 0.83
C LEU A 369 49.10 28.50 1.95
N ASP A 370 49.79 28.66 3.08
CA ASP A 370 49.31 29.44 4.22
C ASP A 370 49.02 30.90 3.81
N PHE A 371 49.96 31.52 3.10
CA PHE A 371 49.82 32.90 2.64
C PHE A 371 48.58 33.12 1.76
N VAL A 372 48.37 32.25 0.77
CA VAL A 372 47.23 32.41 -0.15
C VAL A 372 45.91 32.00 0.51
N ALA A 373 45.89 30.94 1.31
CA ALA A 373 44.71 30.53 2.07
C ALA A 373 44.19 31.67 2.96
N ARG A 374 45.09 32.40 3.65
CA ARG A 374 44.72 33.57 4.47
C ARG A 374 44.11 34.70 3.65
N ILE A 375 44.66 35.00 2.47
CA ILE A 375 44.10 36.03 1.58
C ILE A 375 42.68 35.63 1.14
N MET A 376 42.48 34.36 0.76
CA MET A 376 41.17 33.87 0.34
C MET A 376 40.15 33.92 1.48
N LEU A 377 40.50 33.46 2.69
CA LEU A 377 39.59 33.45 3.83
C LEU A 377 39.29 34.86 4.36
N LYS A 378 40.31 35.74 4.42
CA LYS A 378 40.20 37.06 5.05
C LYS A 378 39.81 38.18 4.08
N GLU A 379 40.58 38.37 3.01
CA GLU A 379 40.40 39.50 2.08
C GLU A 379 39.27 39.23 1.08
N ALA A 380 39.17 38.00 0.57
CA ALA A 380 38.07 37.62 -0.33
C ALA A 380 36.81 37.17 0.43
N GLY A 381 36.93 36.78 1.71
CA GLY A 381 35.80 36.51 2.61
C GLY A 381 35.09 35.17 2.40
N TYR A 382 35.74 34.20 1.74
CA TYR A 382 35.13 32.87 1.48
C TYR A 382 34.78 32.13 2.78
N GLY A 383 33.56 31.59 2.87
CA GLY A 383 33.08 30.81 4.01
C GLY A 383 33.70 29.42 4.11
N SER A 384 34.10 28.87 2.96
CA SER A 384 34.76 27.57 2.83
C SER A 384 35.98 27.66 1.92
N LEU A 385 36.99 26.83 2.18
CA LEU A 385 38.19 26.71 1.36
C LEU A 385 38.50 25.24 1.05
N LEU A 386 38.44 24.87 -0.24
CA LEU A 386 38.84 23.56 -0.75
C LEU A 386 40.26 23.63 -1.30
N ILE A 387 41.19 22.88 -0.70
CA ILE A 387 42.62 22.91 -1.00
C ILE A 387 43.04 21.56 -1.59
N PHE A 388 43.34 21.51 -2.90
CA PHE A 388 43.87 20.30 -3.55
C PHE A 388 45.40 20.24 -3.45
N LEU A 389 45.93 19.19 -2.82
CA LEU A 389 47.37 18.97 -2.58
C LEU A 389 47.92 17.67 -3.20
N SER A 390 47.14 16.97 -4.03
CA SER A 390 47.57 15.71 -4.68
C SER A 390 48.09 14.66 -3.66
N ALA A 391 49.36 14.26 -3.72
CA ALA A 391 49.94 13.21 -2.88
C ALA A 391 50.65 13.71 -1.61
N PHE A 392 50.44 14.98 -1.19
CA PHE A 392 51.11 15.56 -0.01
C PHE A 392 50.89 14.75 1.26
N GLY A 393 49.67 14.25 1.48
CA GLY A 393 49.29 13.50 2.67
C GLY A 393 49.91 12.11 2.80
N ILE A 394 50.72 11.64 1.85
CA ILE A 394 51.44 10.35 1.93
C ILE A 394 52.86 10.53 2.50
N ASN A 395 53.46 11.72 2.38
CA ASN A 395 54.81 12.00 2.86
C ASN A 395 54.77 12.55 4.31
N GLN A 396 55.48 11.90 5.24
CA GLN A 396 55.45 12.26 6.68
C GLN A 396 55.82 13.73 6.97
N ASP A 397 56.81 14.30 6.28
CA ASP A 397 57.19 15.71 6.47
C ASP A 397 56.10 16.65 5.99
N MET A 398 55.42 16.29 4.89
CA MET A 398 54.31 17.06 4.35
C MET A 398 53.03 16.88 5.18
N GLN A 399 52.80 15.70 5.77
CA GLN A 399 51.71 15.48 6.73
C GLN A 399 51.84 16.42 7.95
N LEU A 400 53.06 16.59 8.48
CA LEU A 400 53.32 17.52 9.58
C LEU A 400 53.02 18.97 9.18
N LYS A 401 53.47 19.40 7.99
CA LYS A 401 53.18 20.75 7.47
C LYS A 401 51.69 20.97 7.23
N GLN A 402 50.99 19.97 6.71
CA GLN A 402 49.54 20.04 6.50
C GLN A 402 48.80 20.16 7.84
N ARG A 403 49.20 19.39 8.87
CA ARG A 403 48.61 19.50 10.22
C ARG A 403 48.85 20.88 10.83
N GLN A 404 50.06 21.43 10.66
CA GLN A 404 50.39 22.77 11.14
C GLN A 404 49.52 23.83 10.44
N LEU A 405 49.42 23.77 9.11
CA LEU A 405 48.55 24.64 8.32
C LEU A 405 47.08 24.54 8.76
N ALA A 406 46.57 23.33 8.91
CA ALA A 406 45.20 23.08 9.39
C ALA A 406 44.97 23.72 10.77
N GLN A 407 45.89 23.50 11.71
CA GLN A 407 45.83 24.05 13.05
C GLN A 407 45.84 25.58 13.05
N ASP A 408 46.72 26.19 12.26
CA ASP A 408 46.85 27.65 12.19
C ASP A 408 45.63 28.30 11.54
N LEU A 409 45.13 27.73 10.43
CA LEU A 409 43.92 28.23 9.77
C LEU A 409 42.69 28.07 10.67
N ARG A 410 42.51 26.93 11.34
CA ARG A 410 41.35 26.73 12.23
C ARG A 410 41.39 27.60 13.47
N ARG A 411 42.57 27.89 14.02
CA ARG A 411 42.72 28.82 15.16
C ARG A 411 42.33 30.24 14.77
N GLU A 412 42.73 30.70 13.59
CA GLU A 412 42.43 32.07 13.13
C GLU A 412 41.02 32.22 12.57
N PHE A 413 40.50 31.17 11.92
CA PHE A 413 39.23 31.16 11.22
C PHE A 413 38.29 30.03 11.74
N PRO A 414 37.87 30.05 13.00
CA PRO A 414 37.13 28.95 13.64
C PRO A 414 35.75 28.67 13.01
N HIS A 415 35.17 29.64 12.30
CA HIS A 415 33.87 29.52 11.64
C HIS A 415 33.96 29.22 10.12
N ARG A 416 35.17 28.98 9.59
CA ARG A 416 35.39 28.67 8.17
C ARG A 416 35.62 27.19 7.95
N VAL A 417 34.95 26.59 6.96
CA VAL A 417 35.14 25.17 6.63
C VAL A 417 36.40 25.01 5.79
N ILE A 418 37.36 24.24 6.28
CA ILE A 418 38.63 23.98 5.60
C ILE A 418 38.67 22.52 5.17
N ILE A 419 38.80 22.30 3.86
CA ILE A 419 38.83 20.96 3.27
C ILE A 419 40.15 20.77 2.53
N PHE A 420 40.85 19.69 2.85
CA PHE A 420 42.01 19.23 2.09
C PHE A 420 41.59 18.08 1.18
N SER A 421 41.77 18.26 -0.13
CA SER A 421 41.74 17.15 -1.07
C SER A 421 43.17 16.64 -1.31
N THR A 422 43.50 15.51 -0.68
CA THR A 422 44.83 14.90 -0.74
C THR A 422 44.72 13.41 -0.47
N LEU A 423 45.59 12.62 -1.11
CA LEU A 423 45.80 11.24 -0.70
C LEU A 423 46.41 11.23 0.71
N ALA A 424 45.74 10.59 1.66
CA ALA A 424 46.18 10.52 3.06
C ALA A 424 45.87 9.16 3.70
N ASP A 425 46.73 8.71 4.61
CA ASP A 425 46.42 7.56 5.45
C ASP A 425 45.37 7.91 6.54
N ARG A 426 44.82 6.87 7.18
CA ARG A 426 43.76 7.05 8.20
C ARG A 426 44.22 7.84 9.43
N GLU A 427 45.50 7.79 9.78
CA GLU A 427 46.03 8.53 10.92
C GLU A 427 46.03 10.03 10.63
N GLN A 428 46.48 10.41 9.43
CA GLN A 428 46.45 11.79 8.98
C GLN A 428 45.02 12.32 8.82
N GLN A 429 44.12 11.55 8.22
CA GLN A 429 42.70 11.94 8.10
C GLN A 429 42.08 12.21 9.47
N ARG A 430 42.34 11.34 10.45
CA ARG A 430 41.84 11.51 11.82
C ARG A 430 42.46 12.73 12.51
N ALA A 431 43.76 12.96 12.37
CA ALA A 431 44.43 14.10 12.97
C ALA A 431 43.87 15.44 12.43
N LEU A 432 43.56 15.51 11.13
CA LEU A 432 42.92 16.68 10.53
C LEU A 432 41.49 16.89 11.05
N ALA A 433 40.71 15.80 11.18
CA ALA A 433 39.36 15.86 11.74
C ALA A 433 39.35 16.31 13.21
N GLU A 434 40.32 15.87 14.03
CA GLU A 434 40.48 16.33 15.42
C GLU A 434 40.82 17.83 15.53
N LEU A 435 41.37 18.44 14.47
CA LEU A 435 41.57 19.89 14.34
C LEU A 435 40.34 20.64 13.77
N GLY A 436 39.28 19.93 13.38
CA GLY A 436 38.10 20.50 12.74
C GLY A 436 38.25 20.76 11.23
N CYS A 437 39.24 20.13 10.57
CA CYS A 437 39.41 20.17 9.11
C CYS A 437 38.95 18.87 8.46
N LEU A 438 38.50 18.95 7.22
CA LEU A 438 38.02 17.81 6.44
C LEU A 438 39.12 17.31 5.49
N CYS A 439 39.12 16.01 5.18
CA CYS A 439 40.09 15.40 4.27
C CYS A 439 39.39 14.44 3.30
N PHE A 440 39.64 14.59 2.00
CA PHE A 440 39.10 13.74 0.94
C PHE A 440 40.18 13.33 -0.05
N ASP A 441 40.19 12.07 -0.47
CA ASP A 441 41.09 11.63 -1.54
C ASP A 441 40.60 12.09 -2.93
N ASP A 442 39.28 12.29 -3.07
CA ASP A 442 38.60 12.74 -4.29
C ASP A 442 37.96 14.13 -4.08
N PRO A 443 38.34 15.16 -4.84
CA PRO A 443 37.77 16.49 -4.70
C PRO A 443 36.29 16.58 -5.11
N ALA A 444 35.78 15.72 -6.00
CA ALA A 444 34.37 15.75 -6.39
C ALA A 444 33.46 15.45 -5.19
N ARG A 445 33.87 14.50 -4.34
CA ARG A 445 33.18 14.20 -3.07
C ARG A 445 33.19 15.39 -2.10
N ALA A 446 34.30 16.13 -2.03
CA ALA A 446 34.37 17.34 -1.21
C ALA A 446 33.40 18.43 -1.69
N VAL A 447 33.30 18.62 -3.01
CA VAL A 447 32.34 19.56 -3.63
C VAL A 447 30.89 19.17 -3.30
N ARG A 448 30.53 17.89 -3.38
CA ARG A 448 29.20 17.39 -3.01
C ARG A 448 28.84 17.69 -1.56
N VAL A 449 29.79 17.50 -0.64
CA VAL A 449 29.59 17.83 0.79
C VAL A 449 29.44 19.34 0.97
N LEU A 450 30.25 20.16 0.30
CA LEU A 450 30.12 21.62 0.36
C LEU A 450 28.75 22.09 -0.13
N ALA A 451 28.19 21.45 -1.17
CA ALA A 451 26.84 21.74 -1.66
C ALA A 451 25.78 21.46 -0.58
N ALA A 452 25.86 20.30 0.10
CA ALA A 452 24.97 19.97 1.20
C ALA A 452 25.09 20.96 2.38
N MET A 453 26.32 21.36 2.73
CA MET A 453 26.57 22.32 3.79
C MET A 453 26.05 23.72 3.45
N SER A 454 26.25 24.16 2.21
CA SER A 454 25.68 25.42 1.71
C SER A 454 24.15 25.39 1.70
N PHE A 455 23.55 24.24 1.37
CA PHE A 455 22.11 24.05 1.46
C PHE A 455 21.59 24.24 2.89
N PHE A 456 22.26 23.66 3.90
CA PHE A 456 21.88 23.85 5.30
C PHE A 456 22.08 25.28 5.79
N GLN A 457 23.11 25.97 5.31
CA GLN A 457 23.35 27.39 5.57
C GLN A 457 22.19 28.25 5.07
N ALA A 458 21.77 28.05 3.82
CA ALA A 458 20.65 28.77 3.21
C ALA A 458 19.31 28.41 3.88
N SER A 459 19.10 27.13 4.22
CA SER A 459 17.87 26.64 4.84
C SER A 459 17.61 27.21 6.24
N GLY A 460 18.68 27.58 6.97
CA GLY A 460 18.59 28.28 8.26
C GLY A 460 18.07 29.72 8.17
N THR A 461 18.11 30.34 6.97
CA THR A 461 17.61 31.69 6.71
C THR A 461 16.19 31.76 6.14
N ILE A 462 15.61 30.62 5.76
CA ILE A 462 14.23 30.57 5.26
C ILE A 462 13.28 30.95 6.40
N VAL A 463 12.66 32.12 6.30
CA VAL A 463 11.62 32.55 7.24
C VAL A 463 10.44 31.59 7.09
N ALA A 464 10.06 30.93 8.18
CA ALA A 464 8.83 30.16 8.20
C ALA A 464 7.67 31.11 7.91
N HIS A 465 7.11 31.07 6.70
CA HIS A 465 5.84 31.73 6.42
C HIS A 465 4.76 30.99 7.19
N VAL A 466 4.45 31.52 8.36
CA VAL A 466 3.24 31.18 9.10
C VAL A 466 2.15 32.12 8.61
N GLU A 467 1.27 31.64 7.74
CA GLU A 467 -0.06 32.20 7.55
C GLU A 467 -1.02 30.99 7.51
N GLN A 468 -2.01 30.80 8.38
CA GLN A 468 -2.98 31.71 9.00
C GLN A 468 -3.64 32.66 7.99
N ASN A 469 -4.37 32.07 7.05
CA ASN A 469 -5.77 32.43 6.82
C ASN A 469 -6.56 31.15 6.58
N ALA A 470 -7.68 30.98 7.29
CA ALA A 470 -8.64 29.95 6.95
C ALA A 470 -9.16 30.27 5.55
N PRO A 471 -9.03 29.37 4.55
CA PRO A 471 -9.54 29.68 3.23
C PRO A 471 -11.05 29.91 3.33
N LEU A 472 -11.55 30.95 2.66
CA LEU A 472 -12.95 30.99 2.23
C LEU A 472 -13.22 29.65 1.54
N ARG A 473 -14.10 28.81 2.10
CA ARG A 473 -14.43 27.51 1.53
C ARG A 473 -14.98 27.73 0.12
N SER A 474 -14.19 27.39 -0.89
CA SER A 474 -14.69 27.19 -2.24
C SER A 474 -15.72 26.06 -2.18
N GLN A 475 -16.96 26.34 -2.56
CA GLN A 475 -17.98 25.30 -2.71
C GLN A 475 -17.72 24.56 -4.03
N LEU A 476 -16.72 23.68 -4.05
CA LEU A 476 -16.66 22.66 -5.10
C LEU A 476 -17.85 21.73 -4.91
N CYS A 477 -18.72 21.69 -5.92
CA CYS A 477 -19.73 20.65 -6.04
C CYS A 477 -19.01 19.40 -6.57
N ARG A 478 -19.21 18.24 -5.93
CA ARG A 478 -18.63 16.98 -6.39
C ARG A 478 -19.40 16.49 -7.63
N LYS A 479 -19.02 17.01 -8.79
CA LYS A 479 -19.61 16.69 -10.11
C LYS A 479 -18.52 16.66 -11.17
N VAL A 480 -18.81 16.08 -12.33
CA VAL A 480 -17.98 16.26 -13.52
C VAL A 480 -18.17 17.69 -14.01
N TYR A 481 -17.07 18.43 -14.16
CA TYR A 481 -17.08 19.81 -14.64
C TYR A 481 -16.81 19.83 -16.14
N ASN A 482 -17.63 20.54 -16.90
CA ASN A 482 -17.22 20.98 -18.23
C ASN A 482 -16.20 22.14 -18.08
N GLU A 483 -15.46 22.43 -19.15
CA GLU A 483 -14.45 23.51 -19.20
C GLU A 483 -14.98 24.85 -18.68
N PHE A 484 -16.19 25.25 -19.09
CA PHE A 484 -16.72 26.56 -18.72
C PHE A 484 -16.97 26.66 -17.21
N ASP A 485 -17.62 25.64 -16.63
CA ASP A 485 -17.88 25.58 -15.21
C ASP A 485 -16.56 25.51 -14.42
N ALA A 486 -15.56 24.77 -14.91
CA ALA A 486 -14.22 24.69 -14.32
C ALA A 486 -13.54 26.07 -14.28
N ILE A 487 -13.58 26.80 -15.40
CA ILE A 487 -13.07 28.16 -15.53
C ILE A 487 -13.79 29.12 -14.57
N GLU A 488 -15.13 29.08 -14.51
CA GLU A 488 -15.89 29.96 -13.61
C GLU A 488 -15.57 29.70 -12.13
N VAL A 489 -15.44 28.42 -11.73
CA VAL A 489 -15.04 28.04 -10.37
C VAL A 489 -13.66 28.59 -10.05
N MET A 490 -12.67 28.34 -10.90
CA MET A 490 -11.30 28.81 -10.66
C MET A 490 -11.19 30.34 -10.73
N ARG A 491 -11.95 31.01 -11.62
CA ARG A 491 -12.02 32.48 -11.68
C ARG A 491 -12.60 33.08 -10.40
N SER A 492 -13.61 32.43 -9.82
CA SER A 492 -14.16 32.86 -8.52
C SER A 492 -13.14 32.76 -7.36
N ALA A 493 -12.12 31.92 -7.53
CA ALA A 493 -10.98 31.78 -6.61
C ALA A 493 -9.82 32.75 -6.93
N GLY A 494 -10.00 33.71 -7.85
CA GLY A 494 -9.01 34.74 -8.15
C GLY A 494 -8.02 34.39 -9.27
N LEU A 495 -8.19 33.26 -9.96
CA LEU A 495 -7.34 32.91 -11.11
C LEU A 495 -7.79 33.68 -12.37
N PRO A 496 -6.86 34.29 -13.13
CA PRO A 496 -7.22 35.01 -14.33
C PRO A 496 -7.49 34.04 -15.48
N PHE A 497 -8.62 34.23 -16.17
CA PHE A 497 -9.00 33.45 -17.36
C PHE A 497 -9.54 34.37 -18.44
N VAL A 498 -9.31 33.98 -19.70
CA VAL A 498 -9.95 34.64 -20.85
C VAL A 498 -11.47 34.63 -20.71
N GLY A 499 -12.13 35.70 -21.17
CA GLY A 499 -13.59 35.78 -21.15
C GLY A 499 -14.21 34.84 -22.18
N ALA A 500 -14.99 33.85 -21.73
CA ALA A 500 -15.70 32.91 -22.60
C ALA A 500 -17.23 33.08 -22.54
N ARG A 501 -17.94 32.56 -23.54
CA ARG A 501 -19.41 32.50 -23.59
C ARG A 501 -19.87 31.14 -24.14
N ILE A 502 -21.03 30.67 -23.68
CA ILE A 502 -21.67 29.44 -24.17
C ILE A 502 -22.84 29.79 -25.07
N THR A 503 -22.97 29.10 -26.19
CA THR A 503 -24.11 29.20 -27.12
C THR A 503 -24.68 27.82 -27.42
N LYS A 504 -25.99 27.71 -27.66
CA LYS A 504 -26.68 26.43 -27.86
C LYS A 504 -27.05 26.14 -29.31
N ASN A 505 -27.03 27.15 -30.17
CA ASN A 505 -27.37 27.00 -31.58
C ASN A 505 -26.50 27.88 -32.49
N LYS A 506 -26.58 27.59 -33.79
CA LYS A 506 -25.75 28.23 -34.83
C LYS A 506 -25.90 29.76 -34.85
N LYS A 507 -27.13 30.26 -34.79
CA LYS A 507 -27.41 31.71 -34.81
C LYS A 507 -26.79 32.41 -33.60
N GLU A 508 -27.06 31.89 -32.39
CA GLU A 508 -26.46 32.43 -31.15
C GLU A 508 -24.94 32.43 -31.23
N THR A 509 -24.34 31.38 -31.79
CA THR A 509 -22.89 31.23 -31.92
C THR A 509 -22.29 32.33 -32.79
N ILE A 510 -22.86 32.59 -33.95
CA ILE A 510 -22.38 33.61 -34.89
C ILE A 510 -22.60 35.02 -34.31
N ASP A 511 -23.79 35.30 -33.75
CA ASP A 511 -24.10 36.59 -33.13
C ASP A 511 -23.15 36.89 -31.95
N CYS A 512 -22.82 35.86 -31.15
CA CYS A 512 -21.86 35.95 -30.06
C CYS A 512 -20.43 36.21 -30.56
N ALA A 513 -19.97 35.50 -31.59
CA ALA A 513 -18.65 35.72 -32.19
C ALA A 513 -18.48 37.14 -32.74
N VAL A 514 -19.50 37.67 -33.44
CA VAL A 514 -19.50 39.05 -33.96
C VAL A 514 -19.45 40.07 -32.82
N THR A 515 -20.20 39.84 -31.74
CA THR A 515 -20.24 40.74 -30.58
C THR A 515 -18.93 40.72 -29.80
N MET A 516 -18.28 39.56 -29.69
CA MET A 516 -17.00 39.37 -29.01
C MET A 516 -15.83 40.02 -29.76
N GLY A 517 -15.92 40.08 -31.09
CA GLY A 517 -14.88 40.61 -31.97
C GLY A 517 -13.86 39.55 -32.37
N PHE A 518 -13.45 39.57 -33.63
CA PHE A 518 -12.52 38.60 -34.21
C PHE A 518 -11.04 39.01 -34.00
N PRO A 519 -10.10 38.05 -33.94
CA PRO A 519 -10.29 36.61 -34.09
C PRO A 519 -10.82 35.90 -32.83
N VAL A 520 -11.64 34.86 -33.04
CA VAL A 520 -12.17 34.01 -31.95
C VAL A 520 -11.79 32.54 -32.13
N VAL A 521 -11.97 31.78 -31.06
CA VAL A 521 -11.88 30.31 -31.01
C VAL A 521 -13.26 29.76 -30.67
N MET A 522 -13.66 28.67 -31.33
CA MET A 522 -14.89 27.94 -31.06
C MET A 522 -14.56 26.50 -30.67
N LYS A 523 -15.08 26.02 -29.54
CA LYS A 523 -14.87 24.66 -29.02
C LYS A 523 -16.20 24.01 -28.67
N VAL A 524 -16.32 22.69 -28.83
CA VAL A 524 -17.43 21.94 -28.24
C VAL A 524 -17.35 22.01 -26.70
N LEU A 525 -18.46 22.32 -26.05
CA LEU A 525 -18.60 22.25 -24.60
C LEU A 525 -19.14 20.87 -24.21
N SER A 526 -18.41 20.15 -23.36
CA SER A 526 -18.84 18.86 -22.82
C SER A 526 -18.06 18.55 -21.55
N ALA A 527 -18.73 17.97 -20.56
CA ALA A 527 -18.12 17.35 -19.38
C ALA A 527 -17.42 16.01 -19.69
N HIS A 528 -17.76 15.35 -20.80
CA HIS A 528 -17.34 13.97 -21.11
C HIS A 528 -16.38 13.85 -22.29
N ILE A 529 -16.17 14.93 -23.06
CA ILE A 529 -15.25 14.98 -24.19
C ILE A 529 -13.99 15.76 -23.77
N THR A 530 -12.96 15.03 -23.37
CA THR A 530 -11.66 15.59 -22.94
C THR A 530 -10.76 15.94 -24.13
N HIS A 531 -10.54 15.02 -25.08
CA HIS A 531 -9.68 15.22 -26.26
C HIS A 531 -10.43 15.86 -27.45
N LYS A 532 -10.90 17.10 -27.27
CA LYS A 532 -11.76 17.80 -28.25
C LYS A 532 -11.07 18.05 -29.60
N SER A 533 -9.77 18.35 -29.60
CA SER A 533 -9.01 18.62 -30.82
C SER A 533 -8.93 17.41 -31.75
N ASP A 534 -8.77 16.21 -31.19
CA ASP A 534 -8.63 14.94 -31.93
C ASP A 534 -9.89 14.58 -32.71
N ILE A 535 -11.04 14.96 -32.17
CA ILE A 535 -12.33 14.81 -32.84
C ILE A 535 -12.72 16.04 -33.66
N GLY A 536 -11.82 16.99 -33.93
CA GLY A 536 -12.14 18.22 -34.66
C GLY A 536 -13.16 19.14 -33.97
N GLY A 537 -13.31 19.00 -32.65
CA GLY A 537 -14.22 19.78 -31.81
C GLY A 537 -13.67 21.16 -31.42
N VAL A 538 -12.51 21.57 -31.94
CA VAL A 538 -11.89 22.87 -31.71
C VAL A 538 -11.54 23.51 -33.05
N VAL A 539 -11.99 24.74 -33.27
CA VAL A 539 -11.66 25.55 -34.44
C VAL A 539 -11.10 26.88 -33.97
N VAL A 540 -9.82 27.12 -34.27
CA VAL A 540 -9.08 28.33 -33.91
C VAL A 540 -8.99 29.32 -35.08
N ASN A 541 -8.56 30.55 -34.80
CA ASN A 541 -8.24 31.58 -35.79
C ASN A 541 -9.41 31.93 -36.73
N ILE A 542 -10.61 32.06 -36.16
CA ILE A 542 -11.83 32.44 -36.89
C ILE A 542 -11.82 33.96 -37.06
N GLN A 543 -11.71 34.45 -38.29
CA GLN A 543 -11.47 35.87 -38.59
C GLN A 543 -12.74 36.68 -38.90
N ASP A 544 -13.85 36.01 -39.21
CA ASP A 544 -15.09 36.67 -39.61
C ASP A 544 -16.33 35.77 -39.36
N ALA A 545 -17.52 36.34 -39.57
CA ALA A 545 -18.79 35.65 -39.35
C ALA A 545 -19.02 34.46 -40.29
N THR A 546 -18.47 34.51 -41.52
CA THR A 546 -18.58 33.40 -42.48
C THR A 546 -17.74 32.21 -42.03
N GLN A 547 -16.56 32.47 -41.48
CA GLN A 547 -15.71 31.43 -40.90
C GLN A 547 -16.30 30.85 -39.61
N ALA A 548 -17.00 31.67 -38.80
CA ALA A 548 -17.71 31.20 -37.62
C ALA A 548 -18.87 30.25 -37.98
N ASP A 549 -19.63 30.59 -39.04
CA ASP A 549 -20.69 29.74 -39.60
C ASP A 549 -20.14 28.37 -40.02
N ALA A 550 -19.05 28.37 -40.80
CA ALA A 550 -18.36 27.16 -41.24
C ALA A 550 -17.69 26.38 -40.09
N ALA A 551 -17.26 27.06 -39.03
CA ALA A 551 -16.71 26.42 -37.84
C ALA A 551 -17.78 25.65 -37.06
N PHE A 552 -18.98 26.22 -36.90
CA PHE A 552 -20.10 25.56 -36.23
C PHE A 552 -20.51 24.27 -36.95
N ASP A 553 -20.63 24.32 -38.29
CA ASP A 553 -20.98 23.16 -39.09
C ASP A 553 -19.93 22.06 -38.97
N ARG A 554 -18.64 22.42 -39.07
CA ARG A 554 -17.52 21.46 -38.89
C ARG A 554 -17.55 20.75 -37.55
N ILE A 555 -17.74 21.49 -36.45
CA ILE A 555 -17.80 20.89 -35.10
C ILE A 555 -19.00 19.95 -35.00
N THR A 556 -20.17 20.37 -35.49
CA THR A 556 -21.41 19.58 -35.43
C THR A 556 -21.33 18.31 -36.27
N GLU A 557 -20.81 18.40 -37.50
CA GLU A 557 -20.58 17.25 -38.37
C GLU A 557 -19.59 16.26 -37.74
N SER A 558 -18.53 16.77 -37.10
CA SER A 558 -17.54 15.91 -36.46
C SER A 558 -18.13 15.16 -35.26
N LEU A 559 -18.92 15.82 -34.42
CA LEU A 559 -19.65 15.15 -33.33
C LEU A 559 -20.61 14.07 -33.87
N GLY A 560 -21.28 14.32 -34.99
CA GLY A 560 -22.12 13.32 -35.66
C GLY A 560 -21.31 12.12 -36.16
N ARG A 561 -20.15 12.34 -36.77
CA ARG A 561 -19.25 11.29 -37.27
C ARG A 561 -18.80 10.32 -36.17
N PHE A 562 -18.53 10.83 -34.97
CA PHE A 562 -18.12 10.04 -33.82
C PHE A 562 -19.28 9.59 -32.93
N ASN A 563 -20.53 9.88 -33.30
CA ASN A 563 -21.74 9.60 -32.53
C ASN A 563 -21.75 10.24 -31.11
N LEU A 564 -21.15 11.43 -30.98
CA LEU A 564 -20.97 12.15 -29.71
C LEU A 564 -21.93 13.34 -29.53
N THR A 565 -22.85 13.58 -30.46
CA THR A 565 -23.78 14.74 -30.41
C THR A 565 -24.56 14.82 -29.10
N HIS A 566 -24.92 13.67 -28.52
CA HIS A 566 -25.67 13.58 -27.25
C HIS A 566 -24.87 14.01 -26.01
N LEU A 567 -23.53 14.12 -26.13
CA LEU A 567 -22.64 14.57 -25.05
C LEU A 567 -22.31 16.07 -25.13
N SER A 568 -22.79 16.76 -26.16
CA SER A 568 -22.55 18.20 -26.35
C SER A 568 -23.53 19.03 -25.53
N GLU A 569 -23.00 19.96 -24.75
CA GLU A 569 -23.76 20.92 -23.95
C GLU A 569 -23.89 22.29 -24.66
N GLY A 570 -23.19 22.46 -25.79
CA GLY A 570 -23.17 23.68 -26.59
C GLY A 570 -21.81 23.94 -27.24
N ILE A 571 -21.61 25.18 -27.70
CA ILE A 571 -20.32 25.68 -28.19
C ILE A 571 -19.81 26.75 -27.24
N LEU A 572 -18.55 26.62 -26.83
CA LEU A 572 -17.80 27.64 -26.12
C LEU A 572 -17.08 28.55 -27.11
N ILE A 573 -17.23 29.86 -26.93
CA ILE A 573 -16.59 30.89 -27.75
C ILE A 573 -15.72 31.76 -26.84
N ALA A 574 -14.47 31.98 -27.26
CA ALA A 574 -13.52 32.85 -26.56
C ALA A 574 -12.67 33.66 -27.56
N PRO A 575 -12.18 34.86 -27.18
CA PRO A 575 -11.20 35.60 -27.97
C PRO A 575 -9.92 34.78 -28.18
N MET A 576 -9.32 34.88 -29.37
CA MET A 576 -8.00 34.30 -29.62
C MET A 576 -6.91 35.25 -29.13
N VAL A 577 -6.26 34.92 -28.01
CA VAL A 577 -5.17 35.71 -27.42
C VAL A 577 -3.83 35.26 -28.03
N GLN A 578 -2.95 36.21 -28.37
CA GLN A 578 -1.64 35.96 -28.99
C GLN A 578 -0.55 36.81 -28.32
N GLY A 579 0.72 36.40 -28.45
CA GLY A 579 1.89 37.23 -28.10
C GLY A 579 2.40 37.11 -26.66
N GLY A 580 2.05 36.04 -25.94
CA GLY A 580 2.61 35.70 -24.63
C GLY A 580 3.45 34.42 -24.64
N VAL A 581 4.03 34.08 -23.49
CA VAL A 581 4.74 32.82 -23.25
C VAL A 581 3.77 31.82 -22.64
N GLU A 582 3.61 30.64 -23.25
CA GLU A 582 2.72 29.59 -22.73
C GLU A 582 3.36 28.86 -21.54
N CYS A 583 2.56 28.67 -20.49
CA CYS A 583 2.87 27.91 -19.29
C CYS A 583 1.71 26.94 -19.02
N ILE A 584 1.93 26.00 -18.11
CA ILE A 584 0.91 25.11 -17.55
C ILE A 584 0.92 25.33 -16.05
N LEU A 585 -0.25 25.55 -15.46
CA LEU A 585 -0.43 25.56 -14.01
C LEU A 585 -1.30 24.37 -13.63
N GLY A 586 -0.87 23.59 -12.64
CA GLY A 586 -1.60 22.40 -12.23
C GLY A 586 -1.58 22.19 -10.72
N VAL A 587 -2.55 21.43 -10.25
CA VAL A 587 -2.57 20.88 -8.91
C VAL A 587 -3.07 19.45 -8.96
N LYS A 588 -2.43 18.59 -8.17
CA LYS A 588 -2.84 17.20 -7.94
C LYS A 588 -2.84 16.93 -6.45
N GLN A 589 -3.84 16.20 -5.95
CA GLN A 589 -3.77 15.65 -4.59
C GLN A 589 -2.85 14.44 -4.56
N ASP A 590 -1.77 14.54 -3.80
CA ASP A 590 -1.01 13.39 -3.36
C ASP A 590 -1.68 12.74 -2.13
N PRO A 591 -1.83 11.41 -2.09
CA PRO A 591 -2.48 10.72 -0.97
C PRO A 591 -1.81 10.97 0.40
N ASN A 592 -0.50 11.17 0.43
CA ASN A 592 0.29 11.30 1.66
C ASN A 592 0.61 12.76 1.99
N PHE A 593 0.86 13.58 0.96
CA PHE A 593 1.36 14.96 1.13
C PHE A 593 0.32 16.05 0.85
N GLY A 594 -0.86 15.69 0.34
CA GLY A 594 -1.92 16.63 0.00
C GLY A 594 -1.65 17.36 -1.32
N ALA A 595 -2.09 18.62 -1.42
CA ALA A 595 -2.05 19.34 -2.68
C ALA A 595 -0.61 19.68 -3.12
N VAL A 596 -0.25 19.20 -4.31
CA VAL A 596 1.02 19.47 -4.99
C VAL A 596 0.75 20.42 -6.16
N ILE A 597 1.36 21.60 -6.11
CA ILE A 597 1.27 22.63 -7.14
C ILE A 597 2.38 22.42 -8.17
N MET A 598 2.01 22.51 -9.44
CA MET A 598 2.88 22.36 -10.59
C MET A 598 2.87 23.65 -11.42
N LEU A 599 4.07 24.11 -11.77
CA LEU A 599 4.31 25.02 -12.88
C LEU A 599 5.10 24.25 -13.93
N GLY A 600 4.65 24.27 -15.17
CA GLY A 600 5.41 23.78 -16.31
C GLY A 600 5.46 24.83 -17.41
N SER A 601 6.40 24.71 -18.32
CA SER A 601 6.35 25.44 -19.58
C SER A 601 5.38 24.79 -20.56
N GLY A 602 4.57 25.59 -21.25
CA GLY A 602 3.52 25.12 -22.15
C GLY A 602 3.98 24.93 -23.59
N GLY A 603 3.16 24.25 -24.38
CA GLY A 603 3.39 23.98 -25.80
C GLY A 603 3.91 22.57 -26.09
N VAL A 604 3.58 22.06 -27.28
CA VAL A 604 3.75 20.65 -27.67
C VAL A 604 5.21 20.17 -27.61
N ASP A 605 6.16 20.99 -28.08
CA ASP A 605 7.59 20.63 -28.09
C ASP A 605 8.22 20.64 -26.69
N VAL A 606 7.55 21.28 -25.73
CA VAL A 606 8.05 21.57 -24.39
C VAL A 606 7.55 20.52 -23.38
N GLU A 607 6.34 19.98 -23.59
CA GLU A 607 5.82 18.83 -22.82
C GLU A 607 6.75 17.60 -22.90
N LEU A 608 7.41 17.39 -24.04
CA LEU A 608 8.41 16.33 -24.24
C LEU A 608 9.68 16.50 -23.39
N MET A 609 10.00 17.72 -22.93
CA MET A 609 11.23 18.02 -22.19
C MET A 609 11.11 17.82 -20.68
N GLY A 610 9.89 17.68 -20.16
CA GLY A 610 9.62 17.54 -18.72
C GLY A 610 10.09 18.76 -17.90
N ASP A 611 10.01 19.97 -18.45
CA ASP A 611 10.41 21.22 -17.78
C ASP A 611 9.32 21.69 -16.81
N ILE A 612 9.38 21.15 -15.59
CA ILE A 612 8.40 21.39 -14.52
C ILE A 612 9.08 21.78 -13.20
N ALA A 613 8.38 22.59 -12.41
CA ALA A 613 8.69 22.91 -11.03
C ALA A 613 7.49 22.54 -10.13
N LEU A 614 7.77 21.83 -9.03
CA LEU A 614 6.77 21.39 -8.07
C LEU A 614 6.96 22.07 -6.70
N ARG A 615 5.85 22.31 -5.99
CA ARG A 615 5.80 22.74 -4.58
C ARG A 615 4.62 22.12 -3.85
N LEU A 616 4.78 21.76 -2.58
CA LEU A 616 3.66 21.43 -1.70
C LEU A 616 2.92 22.69 -1.29
N ALA A 617 1.58 22.64 -1.28
CA ALA A 617 0.74 23.73 -0.80
C ALA A 617 0.82 23.90 0.74
N PRO A 618 0.62 25.11 1.29
CA PRO A 618 0.50 26.38 0.57
C PRO A 618 1.85 26.84 -0.02
N VAL A 619 1.80 27.50 -1.18
CA VAL A 619 2.95 28.10 -1.87
C VAL A 619 2.99 29.60 -1.59
N SER A 620 4.12 30.12 -1.10
CA SER A 620 4.32 31.56 -0.91
C SER A 620 4.70 32.27 -2.22
N LEU A 621 4.61 33.60 -2.24
CA LEU A 621 5.01 34.40 -3.41
C LEU A 621 6.50 34.22 -3.75
N ASP A 622 7.36 34.07 -2.76
CA ASP A 622 8.80 33.84 -2.98
C ASP A 622 9.06 32.43 -3.52
N GLN A 623 8.37 31.41 -3.01
CA GLN A 623 8.42 30.06 -3.57
C GLN A 623 7.89 30.03 -5.02
N ALA A 624 6.84 30.78 -5.33
CA ALA A 624 6.33 30.90 -6.69
C ALA A 624 7.35 31.56 -7.64
N ARG A 625 8.09 32.58 -7.16
CA ARG A 625 9.19 33.19 -7.93
C ARG A 625 10.33 32.20 -8.18
N GLU A 626 10.69 31.40 -7.18
CA GLU A 626 11.68 30.32 -7.34
C GLU A 626 11.23 29.30 -8.40
N MET A 627 9.97 28.84 -8.33
CA MET A 627 9.41 27.91 -9.34
C MET A 627 9.58 28.45 -10.76
N ILE A 628 9.36 29.76 -10.97
CA ILE A 628 9.52 30.40 -12.28
C ILE A 628 10.99 30.37 -12.74
N THR A 629 11.93 30.62 -11.83
CA THR A 629 13.37 30.61 -12.16
C THR A 629 13.95 29.21 -12.35
N GLU A 630 13.29 28.18 -11.80
CA GLU A 630 13.70 26.77 -11.94
C GLU A 630 13.43 26.19 -13.32
N LEU A 631 12.52 26.79 -14.09
CA LEU A 631 12.25 26.36 -15.46
C LEU A 631 13.49 26.56 -16.34
N LYS A 632 13.86 25.54 -17.10
CA LYS A 632 14.89 25.64 -18.15
C LYS A 632 14.51 26.70 -19.18
N THR A 633 13.21 26.90 -19.38
CA THR A 633 12.62 27.90 -20.27
C THR A 633 12.45 29.29 -19.64
N ALA A 634 12.87 29.51 -18.37
CA ALA A 634 12.83 30.83 -17.73
C ALA A 634 13.46 31.98 -18.55
N PRO A 635 14.50 31.77 -19.40
CA PRO A 635 14.98 32.82 -20.29
C PRO A 635 13.93 33.37 -21.27
N LEU A 636 12.93 32.57 -21.69
CA LEU A 636 11.83 33.01 -22.54
C LEU A 636 10.96 34.05 -21.83
N LEU A 637 10.75 33.88 -20.52
CA LEU A 637 10.03 34.84 -19.67
C LEU A 637 10.84 36.14 -19.45
N ASN A 638 12.16 36.09 -19.62
CA ASN A 638 13.08 37.21 -19.38
C ASN A 638 13.51 37.97 -20.66
N GLY A 639 12.79 37.81 -21.77
CA GLY A 639 13.01 38.59 -23.00
C GLY A 639 14.06 38.00 -23.97
N PHE A 640 14.07 36.68 -24.10
CA PHE A 640 14.98 35.97 -25.02
C PHE A 640 14.93 36.53 -26.46
N ARG A 641 16.11 36.71 -27.07
CA ARG A 641 16.27 37.23 -28.45
C ARG A 641 15.54 38.54 -28.75
N GLY A 642 15.42 39.42 -27.75
CA GLY A 642 14.80 40.74 -27.91
C GLY A 642 13.27 40.73 -27.86
N ALA A 643 12.65 39.59 -27.50
CA ALA A 643 11.25 39.56 -27.12
C ALA A 643 11.01 40.44 -25.86
N PRO A 644 9.79 40.99 -25.68
CA PRO A 644 9.42 41.64 -24.44
C PRO A 644 9.57 40.69 -23.24
N LYS A 645 9.88 41.24 -22.06
CA LYS A 645 9.81 40.47 -20.81
C LYS A 645 8.36 40.11 -20.52
N ALA A 646 8.12 38.92 -19.98
CA ALA A 646 6.80 38.46 -19.58
C ALA A 646 6.44 38.98 -18.17
N ASP A 647 5.15 39.07 -17.85
CA ASP A 647 4.64 39.47 -16.53
C ASP A 647 4.77 38.34 -15.50
N THR A 648 6.01 38.04 -15.10
CA THR A 648 6.30 37.00 -14.11
C THR A 648 5.72 37.30 -12.73
N ALA A 649 5.37 38.56 -12.45
CA ALA A 649 4.72 38.96 -11.21
C ALA A 649 3.27 38.46 -11.16
N GLU A 650 2.53 38.54 -12.28
CA GLU A 650 1.18 37.98 -12.38
C GLU A 650 1.18 36.45 -12.42
N LEU A 651 2.18 35.83 -13.06
CA LEU A 651 2.37 34.38 -13.00
C LEU A 651 2.57 33.90 -11.55
N ALA A 652 3.44 34.58 -10.78
CA ALA A 652 3.68 34.23 -9.38
C ALA A 652 2.41 34.37 -8.51
N ARG A 653 1.62 35.44 -8.72
CA ARG A 653 0.32 35.61 -8.03
C ARG A 653 -0.67 34.50 -8.40
N SER A 654 -0.70 34.09 -9.67
CA SER A 654 -1.58 33.02 -10.15
C SER A 654 -1.23 31.65 -9.54
N ILE A 655 0.06 31.36 -9.36
CA ILE A 655 0.52 30.15 -8.66
C ILE A 655 0.03 30.13 -7.20
N VAL A 656 0.15 31.27 -6.50
CA VAL A 656 -0.35 31.41 -5.12
C VAL A 656 -1.87 31.22 -5.06
N ALA A 657 -2.62 31.86 -5.97
CA ALA A 657 -4.07 31.72 -6.04
C ALA A 657 -4.51 30.26 -6.30
N LEU A 658 -3.81 29.54 -7.20
CA LEU A 658 -4.06 28.11 -7.42
C LEU A 658 -3.77 27.29 -6.15
N SER A 659 -2.70 27.63 -5.43
CA SER A 659 -2.36 26.99 -4.16
C SER A 659 -3.43 27.22 -3.09
N GLU A 660 -3.96 28.43 -2.98
CA GLU A 660 -5.02 28.77 -2.04
C GLU A 660 -6.34 28.07 -2.40
N PHE A 661 -6.68 28.03 -3.70
CA PHE A 661 -7.82 27.28 -4.21
C PHE A 661 -7.72 25.79 -3.87
N ALA A 662 -6.55 25.18 -4.01
CA ALA A 662 -6.35 23.78 -3.67
C ALA A 662 -6.53 23.52 -2.17
N MET A 663 -5.99 24.42 -1.33
CA MET A 663 -6.13 24.34 0.13
C MET A 663 -7.58 24.55 0.59
N SER A 664 -8.32 25.46 -0.04
CA SER A 664 -9.73 25.72 0.29
C SER A 664 -10.64 24.56 -0.09
N SER A 665 -10.28 23.89 -1.19
CA SER A 665 -11.01 22.77 -1.77
C SER A 665 -10.80 21.46 -1.01
N GLY A 666 -9.65 21.31 -0.34
CA GLY A 666 -9.31 20.13 0.45
C GLY A 666 -9.46 18.83 -0.34
N LYS A 667 -9.96 17.78 0.32
CA LYS A 667 -10.14 16.46 -0.28
C LYS A 667 -11.17 16.41 -1.42
N ALA A 668 -11.99 17.45 -1.63
CA ALA A 668 -12.97 17.44 -2.71
C ALA A 668 -12.34 17.66 -4.09
N LEU A 669 -11.17 18.30 -4.16
CA LEU A 669 -10.39 18.45 -5.37
C LEU A 669 -9.56 17.18 -5.58
N SER A 670 -9.61 16.57 -6.77
CA SER A 670 -8.68 15.51 -7.17
C SER A 670 -7.49 16.12 -7.90
N SER A 671 -7.78 16.87 -8.97
CA SER A 671 -6.80 17.65 -9.71
C SER A 671 -7.44 18.85 -10.40
N ALA A 672 -6.64 19.88 -10.68
CA ALA A 672 -7.00 20.94 -11.61
C ALA A 672 -5.81 21.28 -12.49
N GLU A 673 -6.06 21.60 -13.74
CA GLU A 673 -5.04 21.97 -14.72
C GLU A 673 -5.54 23.17 -15.53
N ILE A 674 -4.65 24.13 -15.76
CA ILE A 674 -4.86 25.29 -16.60
C ILE A 674 -3.82 25.20 -17.72
N ASN A 675 -4.27 24.76 -18.89
CA ASN A 675 -3.41 24.49 -20.03
C ASN A 675 -4.12 24.85 -21.34
N PRO A 676 -3.69 25.90 -22.07
CA PRO A 676 -2.54 26.75 -21.76
C PRO A 676 -2.87 27.88 -20.76
N PHE A 677 -1.86 28.27 -19.98
CA PHE A 677 -1.81 29.50 -19.18
C PHE A 677 -0.83 30.49 -19.83
N LEU A 678 -1.34 31.58 -20.40
CA LEU A 678 -0.54 32.51 -21.22
C LEU A 678 -0.04 33.70 -20.40
N VAL A 679 1.28 33.92 -20.37
CA VAL A 679 1.92 35.05 -19.67
C VAL A 679 2.24 36.15 -20.69
N MET A 680 1.56 37.29 -20.56
CA MET A 680 1.67 38.40 -21.50
C MET A 680 2.91 39.25 -21.21
N PRO A 681 3.30 40.19 -22.11
CA PRO A 681 4.34 41.14 -21.82
C PRO A 681 4.12 41.88 -20.50
N GLU A 682 5.21 42.25 -19.83
CA GLU A 682 5.22 42.90 -18.53
C GLU A 682 4.20 44.05 -18.44
N GLY A 683 3.31 44.00 -17.43
CA GLY A 683 2.24 44.97 -17.23
C GLY A 683 0.93 44.66 -17.96
N GLN A 684 0.89 43.60 -18.78
CA GLN A 684 -0.33 43.13 -19.46
C GLN A 684 -0.96 41.90 -18.80
N GLY A 685 -0.35 41.36 -17.72
CA GLY A 685 -0.88 40.26 -16.92
C GLY A 685 -0.66 38.85 -17.50
N ALA A 686 -1.45 37.89 -17.03
CA ALA A 686 -1.46 36.50 -17.49
C ALA A 686 -2.87 35.94 -17.41
N MET A 687 -3.20 34.90 -18.18
CA MET A 687 -4.54 34.29 -18.17
C MET A 687 -4.56 32.85 -18.65
N GLY A 688 -5.41 32.03 -18.03
CA GLY A 688 -5.78 30.70 -18.51
C GLY A 688 -6.67 30.79 -19.75
N LEU A 689 -6.42 29.91 -20.73
CA LEU A 689 -7.18 29.80 -21.98
C LEU A 689 -8.05 28.54 -22.05
N ASP A 690 -7.76 27.56 -21.19
CA ASP A 690 -8.54 26.34 -20.99
C ASP A 690 -8.32 25.84 -19.57
N ALA A 691 -9.21 24.97 -19.09
CA ALA A 691 -9.07 24.37 -17.78
C ALA A 691 -9.76 23.00 -17.67
N VAL A 692 -9.12 22.09 -16.94
CA VAL A 692 -9.68 20.82 -16.50
C VAL A 692 -9.76 20.84 -14.98
N LEU A 693 -10.91 20.43 -14.44
CA LEU A 693 -11.14 20.35 -13.00
C LEU A 693 -11.78 19.00 -12.67
N LEU A 694 -11.05 18.16 -11.96
CA LEU A 694 -11.52 16.87 -11.48
C LEU A 694 -11.77 16.98 -9.97
N THR A 695 -12.99 16.69 -9.56
CA THR A 695 -13.30 16.47 -8.15
C THR A 695 -13.13 15.00 -7.82
N THR A 696 -12.89 14.67 -6.56
CA THR A 696 -13.05 13.29 -6.11
C THR A 696 -14.52 12.93 -6.32
N GLU A 697 -14.80 11.90 -7.14
CA GLU A 697 -16.11 11.28 -7.17
C GLU A 697 -16.52 10.94 -5.73
N GLU A 698 -17.81 11.01 -5.42
CA GLU A 698 -18.30 10.55 -4.12
C GLU A 698 -17.71 9.16 -3.81
N ASP A 699 -17.13 8.99 -2.63
CA ASP A 699 -16.97 7.67 -2.01
C ASP A 699 -18.34 7.07 -1.62
N GLU A 700 -19.49 7.73 -1.86
CA GLU A 700 -20.82 7.17 -1.53
C GLU A 700 -21.14 5.85 -2.26
N PRO A 701 -20.86 5.65 -3.57
CA PRO A 701 -21.06 4.35 -4.21
C PRO A 701 -20.14 3.29 -3.62
N ARG A 702 -18.91 3.65 -3.23
CA ARG A 702 -17.92 2.70 -2.69
C ARG A 702 -18.24 2.32 -1.24
N GLU A 703 -18.59 3.27 -0.38
CA GLU A 703 -19.01 2.99 0.99
C GLU A 703 -20.29 2.15 1.02
N TYR A 704 -21.25 2.40 0.12
CA TYR A 704 -22.47 1.60 0.02
C TYR A 704 -22.19 0.23 -0.59
N ALA A 705 -21.32 0.13 -1.60
CA ALA A 705 -20.87 -1.15 -2.13
C ALA A 705 -20.14 -1.98 -1.06
N ASP A 706 -19.23 -1.37 -0.31
CA ASP A 706 -18.53 -2.01 0.81
C ASP A 706 -19.51 -2.46 1.89
N TRP A 707 -20.52 -1.64 2.21
CA TRP A 707 -21.58 -2.02 3.15
C TRP A 707 -22.43 -3.19 2.64
N VAL A 708 -22.80 -3.19 1.36
CA VAL A 708 -23.51 -4.30 0.72
C VAL A 708 -22.62 -5.55 0.76
N VAL A 709 -21.34 -5.47 0.41
CA VAL A 709 -20.38 -6.58 0.48
C VAL A 709 -20.30 -7.14 1.91
N GLN A 710 -20.26 -6.28 2.93
CA GLN A 710 -20.24 -6.68 4.34
C GLN A 710 -21.51 -7.38 4.81
N THR A 711 -22.68 -6.96 4.32
CA THR A 711 -23.98 -7.42 4.83
C THR A 711 -24.64 -8.48 3.95
N LEU A 712 -24.22 -8.63 2.69
CA LEU A 712 -24.72 -9.61 1.75
C LEU A 712 -24.67 -11.06 2.26
N PRO A 713 -23.60 -11.54 2.93
CA PRO A 713 -23.57 -12.89 3.49
C PRO A 713 -24.74 -13.19 4.43
N LEU A 714 -25.11 -12.24 5.29
CA LEU A 714 -26.20 -12.40 6.24
C LEU A 714 -27.56 -12.45 5.53
N PHE A 715 -27.74 -11.61 4.51
CA PHE A 715 -28.94 -11.60 3.69
C PHE A 715 -29.12 -12.92 2.91
N GLU A 716 -28.06 -13.41 2.25
CA GLU A 716 -28.10 -14.67 1.50
C GLU A 716 -28.30 -15.89 2.44
N MET A 717 -27.79 -15.85 3.68
CA MET A 717 -28.07 -16.88 4.68
C MET A 717 -29.54 -16.92 5.11
N ALA A 718 -30.21 -15.77 5.23
CA ALA A 718 -31.65 -15.73 5.48
C ALA A 718 -32.44 -16.35 4.32
N ARG A 719 -32.05 -16.02 3.07
CA ARG A 719 -32.63 -16.62 1.86
C ARG A 719 -32.40 -18.13 1.83
N MET A 720 -31.19 -18.57 2.15
CA MET A 720 -30.83 -19.99 2.22
C MET A 720 -31.65 -20.74 3.28
N ARG A 721 -31.83 -20.16 4.48
CA ARG A 721 -32.68 -20.71 5.54
C ARG A 721 -34.11 -20.94 5.06
N ALA A 722 -34.67 -19.98 4.33
CA ALA A 722 -36.01 -20.11 3.78
C ALA A 722 -36.12 -21.21 2.71
N ALA A 723 -35.05 -21.44 1.94
CA ALA A 723 -35.01 -22.37 0.81
C ALA A 723 -34.85 -23.84 1.24
N ASN A 724 -34.03 -24.14 2.25
CA ASN A 724 -33.64 -25.51 2.59
C ASN A 724 -34.23 -26.03 3.93
N THR A 725 -34.98 -25.19 4.66
CA THR A 725 -35.65 -25.59 5.90
C THR A 725 -37.07 -26.09 5.61
N ALA A 726 -37.52 -27.13 6.31
CA ALA A 726 -38.83 -27.74 6.09
C ALA A 726 -40.00 -26.78 6.46
N ARG A 727 -40.93 -26.60 5.52
CA ARG A 727 -42.22 -25.90 5.76
C ARG A 727 -43.22 -26.75 6.55
N LYS A 728 -43.13 -28.08 6.41
CA LYS A 728 -44.07 -29.05 6.99
C LYS A 728 -43.30 -30.16 7.70
N HIS A 729 -43.61 -30.37 8.97
CA HIS A 729 -43.17 -31.53 9.74
C HIS A 729 -44.09 -32.72 9.42
N LYS A 730 -43.52 -33.93 9.39
CA LYS A 730 -44.27 -35.15 9.03
C LYS A 730 -45.49 -35.39 9.93
N SER A 731 -45.34 -35.17 11.24
CA SER A 731 -46.41 -35.38 12.24
C SER A 731 -47.04 -34.10 12.79
N LEU A 732 -46.36 -32.95 12.72
CA LEU A 732 -46.82 -31.71 13.37
C LEU A 732 -47.47 -30.72 12.39
N GLY A 733 -47.49 -31.05 11.09
CA GLY A 733 -48.10 -30.18 10.08
C GLY A 733 -47.21 -29.00 9.67
N PHE A 734 -47.82 -27.95 9.12
CA PHE A 734 -47.10 -26.75 8.69
C PHE A 734 -46.56 -25.96 9.88
N ALA A 735 -45.39 -25.33 9.72
CA ALA A 735 -44.78 -24.53 10.79
C ALA A 735 -45.61 -23.28 11.13
N GLY A 736 -46.32 -22.72 10.15
CA GLY A 736 -47.25 -21.60 10.32
C GLY A 736 -48.64 -21.91 9.75
N ASP A 737 -49.48 -20.89 9.71
CA ASP A 737 -50.92 -21.03 9.43
C ASP A 737 -51.25 -21.41 7.97
N SER A 738 -50.28 -21.36 7.05
CA SER A 738 -50.46 -21.71 5.64
C SER A 738 -49.18 -22.24 4.98
N PRO A 739 -49.28 -22.91 3.81
CA PRO A 739 -48.12 -23.31 3.01
C PRO A 739 -47.23 -22.14 2.56
N THR A 740 -47.81 -20.93 2.49
CA THR A 740 -47.13 -19.69 2.07
C THR A 740 -46.49 -18.94 3.24
N SER A 741 -46.71 -19.37 4.49
CA SER A 741 -46.08 -18.79 5.67
C SER A 741 -44.54 -18.77 5.55
N SER A 742 -43.90 -17.76 6.12
CA SER A 742 -42.44 -17.68 6.26
C SER A 742 -41.89 -18.54 7.40
N MET A 743 -42.75 -19.08 8.27
CA MET A 743 -42.35 -19.96 9.37
C MET A 743 -41.76 -21.28 8.83
N ARG A 744 -40.71 -21.77 9.50
CA ARG A 744 -40.02 -23.02 9.17
C ARG A 744 -39.73 -23.84 10.42
N TRP A 745 -39.69 -25.15 10.27
CA TRP A 745 -39.31 -26.08 11.35
C TRP A 745 -37.80 -26.31 11.37
N VAL A 746 -37.13 -25.86 12.44
CA VAL A 746 -35.68 -26.01 12.71
C VAL A 746 -35.42 -27.10 13.75
N ASN A 747 -34.14 -27.37 14.03
CA ASN A 747 -33.67 -28.42 14.95
C ASN A 747 -34.12 -29.84 14.52
N GLN A 748 -34.11 -30.08 13.21
CA GLN A 748 -34.33 -31.39 12.59
C GLN A 748 -33.56 -31.49 11.28
N PHE A 749 -33.31 -32.72 10.83
CA PHE A 749 -32.68 -32.97 9.55
C PHE A 749 -33.68 -32.97 8.38
N THR A 750 -33.24 -32.38 7.26
CA THR A 750 -33.82 -32.54 5.93
C THR A 750 -32.80 -33.26 5.03
N HIS A 751 -33.25 -34.28 4.30
CA HIS A 751 -32.37 -35.13 3.50
C HIS A 751 -32.77 -35.09 2.04
N THR A 752 -31.81 -34.85 1.15
CA THR A 752 -32.02 -35.15 -0.28
C THR A 752 -31.95 -36.66 -0.47
N ARG A 753 -32.89 -37.23 -1.23
CA ARG A 753 -33.03 -38.69 -1.44
C ARG A 753 -32.57 -39.17 -2.82
N ARG A 754 -32.10 -38.27 -3.66
CA ARG A 754 -31.55 -38.57 -4.99
C ARG A 754 -30.36 -37.64 -5.27
N LEU A 755 -29.42 -38.11 -6.10
CA LEU A 755 -28.39 -37.24 -6.65
C LEU A 755 -29.04 -36.14 -7.48
N ARG A 756 -28.47 -34.93 -7.45
CA ARG A 756 -29.04 -33.76 -8.13
C ARG A 756 -28.85 -33.87 -9.64
N GLY A 757 -29.89 -33.55 -10.40
CA GLY A 757 -29.91 -33.50 -11.85
C GLY A 757 -30.20 -32.09 -12.39
N PRO A 758 -30.29 -31.91 -13.71
CA PRO A 758 -30.54 -30.62 -14.37
C PRO A 758 -31.89 -29.99 -13.99
N ASP A 759 -32.84 -30.78 -13.47
CA ASP A 759 -34.14 -30.30 -13.01
C ASP A 759 -34.10 -29.70 -11.59
N ASP A 760 -33.03 -29.94 -10.83
CA ASP A 760 -32.87 -29.43 -9.47
C ASP A 760 -32.25 -28.02 -9.50
N LYS A 761 -33.09 -26.98 -9.46
CA LYS A 761 -32.69 -25.58 -9.64
C LYS A 761 -32.56 -24.77 -8.34
N GLU A 762 -32.68 -25.43 -7.19
CA GLU A 762 -32.71 -24.72 -5.90
C GLU A 762 -31.32 -24.29 -5.41
N VAL A 763 -30.26 -24.88 -5.95
CA VAL A 763 -28.86 -24.61 -5.58
C VAL A 763 -28.02 -24.59 -6.85
N VAL A 764 -27.18 -23.57 -7.00
CA VAL A 764 -26.21 -23.47 -8.11
C VAL A 764 -24.98 -24.34 -7.82
N THR A 765 -24.36 -24.87 -8.87
CA THR A 765 -23.15 -25.70 -8.80
C THR A 765 -23.30 -26.94 -7.87
N PRO A 766 -24.43 -27.68 -7.91
CA PRO A 766 -24.68 -28.77 -6.96
C PRO A 766 -23.70 -29.94 -7.16
N ASN A 767 -23.36 -30.61 -6.06
CA ASN A 767 -22.65 -31.90 -6.11
C ASN A 767 -23.55 -32.97 -6.75
N ASN A 768 -22.98 -33.81 -7.61
CA ASN A 768 -23.67 -34.95 -8.23
C ASN A 768 -23.12 -36.32 -7.74
N ASP A 769 -22.32 -36.33 -6.67
CA ASP A 769 -21.67 -37.52 -6.09
C ASP A 769 -22.04 -37.79 -4.61
N THR A 770 -22.72 -36.85 -3.96
CA THR A 770 -23.10 -36.95 -2.54
C THR A 770 -24.57 -36.61 -2.32
N LEU A 771 -25.22 -37.26 -1.36
CA LEU A 771 -26.50 -36.79 -0.82
C LEU A 771 -26.29 -35.76 0.28
N PHE A 772 -27.12 -34.73 0.29
CA PHE A 772 -27.16 -33.71 1.31
C PHE A 772 -28.00 -34.14 2.53
N THR A 773 -27.47 -33.85 3.72
CA THR A 773 -28.12 -33.99 5.02
C THR A 773 -28.04 -32.65 5.73
N ASN A 774 -29.10 -31.86 5.69
CA ASN A 774 -29.10 -30.47 6.11
C ASN A 774 -29.89 -30.28 7.41
N ALA A 775 -29.49 -29.33 8.24
CA ALA A 775 -30.30 -28.85 9.36
C ALA A 775 -30.00 -27.37 9.62
N TRP A 776 -31.01 -26.63 10.06
CA TRP A 776 -30.79 -25.35 10.73
C TRP A 776 -30.98 -25.56 12.21
N LEU A 777 -30.01 -25.10 12.99
CA LEU A 777 -30.02 -25.19 14.44
C LEU A 777 -30.30 -23.81 15.02
N ASP A 778 -31.20 -23.79 15.98
CA ASP A 778 -31.54 -22.66 16.84
C ASP A 778 -31.08 -23.00 18.25
N LEU A 779 -29.99 -22.36 18.68
CA LEU A 779 -29.32 -22.58 19.95
C LEU A 779 -29.66 -21.52 21.02
N SER A 780 -30.59 -20.59 20.72
CA SER A 780 -30.85 -19.43 21.60
C SER A 780 -31.43 -19.81 22.96
N GLU A 781 -32.11 -20.95 23.05
CA GLU A 781 -32.71 -21.43 24.31
C GLU A 781 -31.83 -22.48 25.00
N HIS A 782 -31.41 -23.53 24.29
CA HIS A 782 -30.74 -24.69 24.86
C HIS A 782 -29.72 -25.32 23.89
N PRO A 783 -28.66 -25.98 24.41
CA PRO A 783 -27.80 -26.86 23.61
C PRO A 783 -28.57 -28.00 22.95
N LEU A 784 -28.00 -28.51 21.86
CA LEU A 784 -28.53 -29.62 21.08
C LEU A 784 -27.57 -30.79 21.06
N VAL A 785 -28.12 -32.00 21.05
CA VAL A 785 -27.37 -33.25 20.84
C VAL A 785 -27.71 -33.79 19.46
N ILE A 786 -26.68 -33.98 18.64
CA ILE A 786 -26.80 -34.61 17.32
C ILE A 786 -26.26 -36.02 17.43
N ASP A 787 -27.13 -37.02 17.23
CA ASP A 787 -26.72 -38.41 17.10
C ASP A 787 -26.31 -38.68 15.65
N VAL A 788 -25.03 -39.03 15.47
CA VAL A 788 -24.47 -39.47 14.20
C VAL A 788 -24.39 -41.01 14.22
N PRO A 789 -24.95 -41.71 13.21
CA PRO A 789 -24.88 -43.17 13.14
C PRO A 789 -23.45 -43.67 12.88
N GLU A 790 -23.26 -44.99 12.95
CA GLU A 790 -22.02 -45.62 12.51
C GLU A 790 -21.86 -45.42 10.99
N MET A 791 -20.82 -44.69 10.58
CA MET A 791 -20.56 -44.33 9.18
C MET A 791 -19.47 -45.20 8.55
N GLY A 792 -18.62 -45.85 9.36
CA GLY A 792 -17.51 -46.67 8.89
C GLY A 792 -16.51 -45.87 8.02
N GLU A 793 -16.01 -46.50 6.96
CA GLU A 793 -15.02 -45.89 6.04
C GLU A 793 -15.62 -45.01 4.94
N ARG A 794 -16.95 -44.89 4.87
CA ARG A 794 -17.62 -44.06 3.87
C ARG A 794 -17.26 -42.59 4.08
N TYR A 795 -17.07 -41.85 2.99
CA TYR A 795 -16.93 -40.40 3.11
C TYR A 795 -18.23 -39.76 3.58
N TRP A 796 -18.14 -39.03 4.67
CA TRP A 796 -19.19 -38.19 5.19
C TRP A 796 -18.59 -36.98 5.91
N VAL A 797 -19.34 -35.89 5.90
CA VAL A 797 -19.03 -34.67 6.64
C VAL A 797 -20.31 -33.93 6.96
N LEU A 798 -20.36 -33.31 8.13
CA LEU A 798 -21.29 -32.26 8.53
C LEU A 798 -20.47 -30.99 8.70
N GLY A 799 -20.61 -30.05 7.77
CA GLY A 799 -20.03 -28.72 7.87
C GLY A 799 -20.96 -27.79 8.65
N PHE A 800 -20.40 -27.02 9.57
CA PHE A 800 -21.13 -26.05 10.37
C PHE A 800 -20.77 -24.64 9.86
N LEU A 801 -21.78 -23.87 9.40
CA LEU A 801 -21.66 -22.49 8.87
C LEU A 801 -22.53 -21.49 9.64
N ASP A 802 -21.91 -20.41 10.11
CA ASP A 802 -22.60 -19.43 10.96
C ASP A 802 -23.60 -18.62 10.12
N ALA A 803 -24.44 -17.80 10.77
CA ALA A 803 -25.41 -16.95 10.07
C ALA A 803 -24.80 -15.99 9.04
N TRP A 804 -23.48 -15.82 9.07
CA TRP A 804 -22.74 -14.96 8.17
C TRP A 804 -21.99 -15.74 7.09
N THR A 805 -22.25 -17.03 6.85
CA THR A 805 -21.56 -17.92 5.87
C THR A 805 -20.16 -18.42 6.25
N ASN A 806 -19.63 -18.12 7.43
CA ASN A 806 -18.31 -18.65 7.82
C ASN A 806 -18.45 -20.12 8.22
N PRO A 807 -17.76 -21.06 7.54
CA PRO A 807 -17.57 -22.37 8.11
C PRO A 807 -16.63 -22.25 9.32
N TRP A 808 -16.87 -23.00 10.39
CA TRP A 808 -15.98 -22.95 11.58
C TRP A 808 -15.72 -24.30 12.25
N ALA A 809 -16.56 -25.31 11.99
CA ALA A 809 -16.42 -26.64 12.55
C ALA A 809 -16.86 -27.72 11.55
N TYR A 810 -16.33 -28.93 11.72
CA TYR A 810 -16.67 -30.10 10.92
C TYR A 810 -16.72 -31.35 11.80
N ALA A 811 -17.75 -32.17 11.62
CA ALA A 811 -17.78 -33.56 12.08
C ALA A 811 -17.81 -34.46 10.86
N GLY A 812 -16.93 -35.45 10.78
CA GLY A 812 -16.79 -36.24 9.56
C GLY A 812 -15.70 -37.29 9.65
N ARG A 813 -15.53 -38.06 8.58
CA ARG A 813 -14.55 -39.16 8.50
C ARG A 813 -13.15 -38.72 8.93
N ARG A 814 -12.72 -37.51 8.54
CA ARG A 814 -11.39 -36.96 8.89
C ARG A 814 -11.31 -36.45 10.32
N THR A 815 -12.30 -35.69 10.77
CA THR A 815 -12.21 -34.92 12.03
C THR A 815 -12.65 -35.72 13.24
N THR A 816 -13.68 -36.57 13.10
CA THR A 816 -14.27 -37.30 14.22
C THR A 816 -14.42 -38.80 13.96
N GLY A 817 -13.98 -39.30 12.80
CA GLY A 817 -13.93 -40.72 12.47
C GLY A 817 -15.27 -41.31 12.01
N GLY A 818 -15.32 -42.64 11.86
CA GLY A 818 -16.50 -43.38 11.38
C GLY A 818 -17.44 -43.93 12.45
N ALA A 819 -17.01 -43.91 13.71
CA ALA A 819 -17.76 -44.51 14.82
C ALA A 819 -19.04 -43.73 15.14
N ARG A 820 -20.07 -44.44 15.63
CA ARG A 820 -21.26 -43.81 16.22
C ARG A 820 -20.84 -42.80 17.28
N GLN A 821 -21.39 -41.59 17.22
CA GLN A 821 -20.99 -40.49 18.09
C GLN A 821 -22.13 -39.52 18.34
N GLN A 822 -22.05 -38.82 19.47
CA GLN A 822 -22.95 -37.75 19.84
C GLN A 822 -22.21 -36.42 19.82
N LEU A 823 -22.70 -35.47 19.03
CA LEU A 823 -22.14 -34.11 18.97
C LEU A 823 -22.96 -33.22 19.89
N PHE A 824 -22.29 -32.55 20.83
CA PHE A 824 -22.91 -31.59 21.75
C PHE A 824 -22.70 -30.18 21.22
N VAL A 825 -23.73 -29.60 20.60
CA VAL A 825 -23.69 -28.29 19.95
C VAL A 825 -24.30 -27.24 20.87
N TYR A 826 -23.54 -26.18 21.20
CA TYR A 826 -24.00 -25.16 22.15
C TYR A 826 -23.61 -23.75 21.69
N GLY A 827 -24.54 -22.80 21.91
CA GLY A 827 -24.36 -21.38 21.59
C GLY A 827 -23.54 -20.63 22.64
N PRO A 828 -23.17 -19.36 22.36
CA PRO A 828 -22.34 -18.54 23.22
C PRO A 828 -22.97 -18.19 24.57
N GLY A 829 -24.30 -18.29 24.70
CA GLY A 829 -25.02 -18.03 25.95
C GLY A 829 -24.94 -19.15 26.99
N TRP A 830 -24.57 -20.38 26.59
CA TRP A 830 -24.59 -21.53 27.49
C TRP A 830 -23.44 -21.48 28.52
N ARG A 831 -23.73 -21.92 29.75
CA ARG A 831 -22.80 -21.95 30.89
C ARG A 831 -22.97 -23.29 31.62
N GLY A 832 -22.18 -24.28 31.25
CA GLY A 832 -22.18 -25.62 31.86
C GLY A 832 -20.99 -26.45 31.38
N ASP A 833 -20.91 -27.70 31.84
CA ASP A 833 -19.90 -28.66 31.41
C ASP A 833 -20.44 -29.57 30.31
N VAL A 834 -19.59 -29.88 29.32
CA VAL A 834 -19.94 -30.79 28.22
C VAL A 834 -20.13 -32.20 28.80
N PRO A 835 -21.27 -32.87 28.55
CA PRO A 835 -21.50 -34.22 29.06
C PRO A 835 -20.41 -35.20 28.62
N ALA A 836 -19.99 -36.08 29.53
CA ALA A 836 -18.94 -37.06 29.27
C ALA A 836 -19.30 -37.97 28.08
N GLY A 837 -18.35 -38.17 27.16
CA GLY A 837 -18.51 -39.02 25.98
C GLY A 837 -19.12 -38.33 24.75
N MET A 838 -19.51 -37.05 24.85
CA MET A 838 -19.98 -36.27 23.70
C MET A 838 -18.86 -35.39 23.11
N HIS A 839 -18.86 -35.23 21.78
CA HIS A 839 -17.91 -34.37 21.09
C HIS A 839 -18.43 -32.91 21.06
N PRO A 840 -17.70 -31.94 21.66
CA PRO A 840 -18.19 -30.57 21.76
C PRO A 840 -18.06 -29.78 20.46
N ILE A 841 -19.12 -29.10 20.05
CA ILE A 841 -19.13 -28.12 18.95
C ILE A 841 -19.63 -26.78 19.50
N LYS A 842 -18.71 -25.85 19.78
CA LYS A 842 -19.05 -24.51 20.25
C LYS A 842 -19.40 -23.62 19.06
N ALA A 843 -20.64 -23.13 19.01
CA ALA A 843 -21.08 -22.23 17.95
C ALA A 843 -20.72 -20.77 18.27
N PRO A 844 -20.32 -19.96 17.26
CA PRO A 844 -20.03 -18.54 17.44
C PRO A 844 -21.31 -17.69 17.66
N GLY A 845 -22.47 -18.20 17.24
CA GLY A 845 -23.78 -17.58 17.41
C GLY A 845 -24.88 -18.64 17.55
N ASP A 846 -26.12 -18.18 17.71
CA ASP A 846 -27.25 -19.07 17.98
C ASP A 846 -27.87 -19.68 16.71
N ASP A 847 -27.73 -19.03 15.56
CA ASP A 847 -28.18 -19.53 14.27
C ASP A 847 -27.04 -20.27 13.56
N VAL A 848 -27.22 -21.57 13.35
CA VAL A 848 -26.24 -22.44 12.71
C VAL A 848 -26.85 -23.16 11.53
N TRP A 849 -26.19 -23.08 10.38
CA TRP A 849 -26.50 -23.96 9.26
C TRP A 849 -25.54 -25.15 9.24
N LEU A 850 -26.13 -26.34 9.31
CA LEU A 850 -25.44 -27.61 9.16
C LEU A 850 -25.68 -28.14 7.76
N ILE A 851 -24.61 -28.28 6.97
CA ILE A 851 -24.63 -28.83 5.61
C ILE A 851 -23.82 -30.14 5.57
N GLY A 852 -24.55 -31.25 5.53
CA GLY A 852 -23.99 -32.58 5.47
C GLY A 852 -23.83 -33.09 4.04
N ARG A 853 -22.76 -33.84 3.76
CA ARG A 853 -22.53 -34.56 2.51
C ARG A 853 -22.20 -36.01 2.83
N ILE A 854 -22.89 -36.96 2.20
CA ILE A 854 -22.62 -38.40 2.32
C ILE A 854 -22.40 -38.95 0.91
N LEU A 855 -21.24 -39.57 0.67
CA LEU A 855 -20.91 -40.20 -0.61
C LEU A 855 -21.94 -41.28 -0.96
N VAL A 856 -22.37 -41.30 -2.23
CA VAL A 856 -23.14 -42.40 -2.82
C VAL A 856 -22.25 -43.07 -3.87
N ASP A 857 -21.97 -44.35 -3.69
CA ASP A 857 -21.33 -45.14 -4.73
C ASP A 857 -22.32 -45.35 -5.89
N PRO A 858 -21.86 -45.42 -7.14
CA PRO A 858 -22.69 -45.38 -8.35
C PRO A 858 -23.58 -46.63 -8.58
N TYR A 859 -23.73 -47.50 -7.58
CA TYR A 859 -24.56 -48.69 -7.62
C TYR A 859 -25.94 -48.38 -7.04
N GLU A 860 -27.02 -48.78 -7.72
CA GLU A 860 -28.40 -48.47 -7.32
C GLU A 860 -28.72 -48.91 -5.88
N GLU A 861 -28.17 -50.05 -5.45
CA GLU A 861 -28.31 -50.57 -4.08
C GLU A 861 -27.67 -49.68 -3.01
N ASP A 862 -26.64 -48.90 -3.36
CA ASP A 862 -25.93 -48.05 -2.41
C ASP A 862 -26.78 -46.85 -1.98
N LEU A 863 -27.63 -46.35 -2.88
CA LEU A 863 -28.56 -45.26 -2.59
C LEU A 863 -29.48 -45.63 -1.41
N ALA A 864 -30.00 -46.87 -1.41
CA ALA A 864 -30.83 -47.38 -0.32
C ALA A 864 -30.05 -47.50 1.01
N ARG A 865 -28.76 -47.86 0.97
CA ARG A 865 -27.90 -47.87 2.17
C ARG A 865 -27.69 -46.47 2.73
N VAL A 866 -27.42 -45.48 1.88
CA VAL A 866 -27.28 -44.09 2.32
C VAL A 866 -28.59 -43.54 2.88
N HIS A 867 -29.75 -43.91 2.32
CA HIS A 867 -31.05 -43.56 2.89
C HIS A 867 -31.25 -44.13 4.30
N ALA A 868 -30.82 -45.37 4.53
CA ALA A 868 -30.87 -46.00 5.84
C ALA A 868 -29.95 -45.31 6.86
N LEU A 869 -28.79 -44.82 6.44
CA LEU A 869 -27.91 -43.99 7.26
C LEU A 869 -28.56 -42.64 7.58
N GLN A 870 -29.06 -41.93 6.56
CA GLN A 870 -29.75 -40.65 6.73
C GLN A 870 -30.90 -40.73 7.74
N ASN A 871 -31.69 -41.82 7.71
CA ASN A 871 -32.80 -42.03 8.63
C ASN A 871 -32.40 -42.17 10.12
N GLN A 872 -31.12 -42.46 10.40
CA GLN A 872 -30.62 -42.64 11.76
C GLN A 872 -30.05 -41.37 12.38
N PHE A 873 -29.84 -40.31 11.58
CA PHE A 873 -29.46 -39.00 12.12
C PHE A 873 -30.63 -38.40 12.90
N SER A 874 -30.37 -37.91 14.11
CA SER A 874 -31.38 -37.23 14.92
C SER A 874 -30.80 -36.04 15.69
N ILE A 875 -31.69 -35.12 16.05
CA ILE A 875 -31.39 -33.94 16.87
C ILE A 875 -32.34 -33.96 18.06
N SER A 876 -31.79 -33.90 19.26
CA SER A 876 -32.55 -33.94 20.51
C SER A 876 -32.01 -32.91 21.51
N ARG A 877 -32.79 -32.63 22.55
CA ARG A 877 -32.27 -31.90 23.72
C ARG A 877 -31.43 -32.84 24.59
N LEU A 878 -30.68 -32.27 25.52
CA LEU A 878 -29.84 -33.05 26.44
C LEU A 878 -30.62 -34.09 27.27
N ASP A 879 -31.90 -33.84 27.55
CA ASP A 879 -32.80 -34.76 28.26
C ASP A 879 -33.44 -35.84 27.35
N GLY A 880 -33.08 -35.88 26.06
CA GLY A 880 -33.62 -36.78 25.05
C GLY A 880 -34.97 -36.35 24.47
N SER A 881 -35.54 -35.21 24.88
CA SER A 881 -36.79 -34.70 24.32
C SER A 881 -36.61 -34.16 22.89
N PRO A 882 -37.67 -34.14 22.05
CA PRO A 882 -37.59 -33.58 20.69
C PRO A 882 -37.14 -32.12 20.69
N ALA A 883 -36.07 -31.81 19.95
CA ALA A 883 -35.51 -30.46 19.85
C ALA A 883 -36.25 -29.53 18.87
N VAL A 884 -37.18 -30.06 18.09
CA VAL A 884 -37.86 -29.37 16.99
C VAL A 884 -38.46 -28.04 17.44
N SER A 885 -38.16 -26.96 16.72
CA SER A 885 -38.59 -25.60 17.00
C SER A 885 -39.07 -24.89 15.73
N ARG A 886 -39.66 -23.70 15.86
CA ARG A 886 -40.16 -22.89 14.75
C ARG A 886 -39.44 -21.55 14.72
N ILE A 887 -38.97 -21.15 13.54
CA ILE A 887 -38.38 -19.83 13.30
C ILE A 887 -39.04 -19.15 12.12
N ASP A 888 -39.10 -17.82 12.13
CA ASP A 888 -39.45 -17.05 10.93
C ASP A 888 -38.24 -16.98 9.99
N ALA A 889 -38.38 -17.56 8.79
CA ALA A 889 -37.34 -17.51 7.78
C ALA A 889 -37.40 -16.25 6.90
N LEU A 890 -38.31 -15.29 7.18
CA LEU A 890 -38.44 -13.96 6.56
C LEU A 890 -38.89 -13.96 5.08
N PHE A 891 -38.82 -15.09 4.39
CA PHE A 891 -39.23 -15.24 2.99
C PHE A 891 -40.38 -16.25 2.81
N SER A 892 -41.37 -15.85 2.01
CA SER A 892 -42.50 -16.70 1.60
C SER A 892 -42.28 -17.36 0.23
N LYS A 893 -41.63 -16.64 -0.70
CA LYS A 893 -41.29 -17.03 -2.08
C LYS A 893 -39.78 -17.00 -2.32
N GLN A 894 -39.33 -17.65 -3.39
CA GLN A 894 -37.92 -17.69 -3.82
C GLN A 894 -37.70 -16.74 -4.99
N ASP A 895 -36.74 -15.80 -4.85
CA ASP A 895 -36.17 -15.02 -5.95
C ASP A 895 -34.65 -15.01 -5.78
N ALA A 896 -33.92 -15.31 -6.87
CA ALA A 896 -32.47 -15.38 -6.92
C ALA A 896 -31.84 -14.14 -7.57
N GLY A 897 -32.65 -13.14 -7.94
CA GLY A 897 -32.23 -11.84 -8.46
C GLY A 897 -31.69 -10.88 -7.40
N VAL A 898 -31.36 -9.67 -7.85
CA VAL A 898 -31.00 -8.55 -6.97
C VAL A 898 -32.25 -8.14 -6.17
N PRO A 899 -32.19 -8.09 -4.83
CA PRO A 899 -33.35 -7.70 -4.03
C PRO A 899 -33.64 -6.21 -4.19
N CYS A 900 -34.90 -5.82 -4.00
CA CYS A 900 -35.20 -4.40 -3.81
C CYS A 900 -34.70 -3.93 -2.44
N VAL A 901 -34.28 -2.66 -2.36
CA VAL A 901 -33.68 -2.07 -1.17
C VAL A 901 -34.55 -2.23 0.10
N ASP A 902 -35.88 -2.11 -0.02
CA ASP A 902 -36.80 -2.24 1.12
C ASP A 902 -36.82 -3.67 1.68
N GLU A 903 -36.79 -4.69 0.80
CA GLU A 903 -36.73 -6.07 1.24
C GLU A 903 -35.37 -6.39 1.87
N TYR A 904 -34.29 -5.91 1.25
CA TYR A 904 -32.92 -6.07 1.74
C TYR A 904 -32.76 -5.52 3.16
N LEU A 905 -33.14 -4.25 3.37
CA LEU A 905 -33.06 -3.60 4.68
C LEU A 905 -33.98 -4.25 5.72
N ARG A 906 -35.20 -4.65 5.35
CA ARG A 906 -36.13 -5.35 6.26
C ARG A 906 -35.52 -6.66 6.79
N VAL A 907 -34.95 -7.46 5.90
CA VAL A 907 -34.34 -8.74 6.26
C VAL A 907 -33.09 -8.53 7.10
N LEU A 908 -32.20 -7.61 6.68
CA LEU A 908 -30.98 -7.30 7.41
C LEU A 908 -31.24 -6.78 8.81
N ASN A 909 -32.19 -5.85 8.99
CA ASN A 909 -32.51 -5.30 10.31
C ASN A 909 -32.94 -6.39 11.31
N ILE A 910 -33.67 -7.41 10.86
CA ILE A 910 -34.07 -8.54 11.71
C ILE A 910 -32.89 -9.48 11.96
N MET A 911 -32.14 -9.81 10.91
CA MET A 911 -31.01 -10.75 11.00
C MET A 911 -29.85 -10.19 11.84
N LEU A 912 -29.55 -8.90 11.75
CA LEU A 912 -28.48 -8.22 12.50
C LEU A 912 -28.76 -8.19 14.00
N VAL A 913 -30.02 -8.03 14.41
CA VAL A 913 -30.40 -8.09 15.83
C VAL A 913 -30.16 -9.49 16.39
N ARG A 914 -30.47 -10.53 15.61
CA ARG A 914 -30.32 -11.93 16.04
C ARG A 914 -28.87 -12.42 15.92
N ASN A 915 -28.14 -11.92 14.93
CA ASN A 915 -26.77 -12.31 14.58
C ASN A 915 -25.91 -11.04 14.44
N PRO A 916 -25.51 -10.41 15.55
CA PRO A 916 -24.72 -9.18 15.50
C PRO A 916 -23.40 -9.40 14.78
N SER A 917 -22.97 -8.40 14.01
CA SER A 917 -21.68 -8.43 13.31
C SER A 917 -20.53 -8.37 14.32
N ALA A 918 -19.48 -9.17 14.11
CA ALA A 918 -18.23 -9.05 14.84
C ALA A 918 -17.34 -7.91 14.32
N VAL A 919 -17.63 -7.39 13.12
CA VAL A 919 -16.92 -6.26 12.48
C VAL A 919 -17.81 -5.01 12.56
N ASN A 920 -17.21 -3.85 12.83
CA ASN A 920 -17.93 -2.58 12.73
C ASN A 920 -18.35 -2.35 11.28
N LEU A 921 -19.66 -2.35 11.02
CA LEU A 921 -20.18 -1.96 9.70
C LEU A 921 -19.74 -0.52 9.42
N THR A 922 -19.11 -0.31 8.27
CA THR A 922 -18.40 0.94 7.93
C THR A 922 -19.29 2.17 7.99
N VAL A 923 -20.47 2.12 7.37
CA VAL A 923 -21.45 3.21 7.34
C VAL A 923 -22.87 2.62 7.28
N THR A 924 -23.86 3.25 7.90
CA THR A 924 -25.27 2.88 7.67
C THR A 924 -25.82 3.69 6.50
N PRO A 925 -26.36 3.05 5.42
CA PRO A 925 -26.88 3.78 4.27
C PRO A 925 -27.99 4.75 4.65
N THR A 926 -27.92 5.97 4.12
CA THR A 926 -28.89 7.06 4.34
C THR A 926 -29.76 7.33 3.10
N SER A 927 -29.36 6.84 1.92
CA SER A 927 -30.06 6.99 0.63
C SER A 927 -30.48 5.63 0.06
N SER A 928 -31.79 5.38 -0.05
CA SER A 928 -32.31 4.14 -0.65
C SER A 928 -31.97 4.00 -2.14
N ALA A 929 -31.87 5.12 -2.88
CA ALA A 929 -31.55 5.10 -4.30
C ALA A 929 -30.10 4.70 -4.57
N ASN A 930 -29.15 5.29 -3.82
CA ASN A 930 -27.73 4.93 -3.93
C ASN A 930 -27.50 3.49 -3.45
N LEU A 931 -28.24 3.03 -2.44
CA LEU A 931 -28.13 1.65 -1.98
C LEU A 931 -28.67 0.65 -3.02
N GLN A 932 -29.73 0.99 -3.75
CA GLN A 932 -30.21 0.14 -4.85
C GLN A 932 -29.17 0.05 -5.98
N LEU A 933 -28.55 1.17 -6.37
CA LEU A 933 -27.46 1.17 -7.36
C LEU A 933 -26.26 0.33 -6.89
N ALA A 934 -25.88 0.45 -5.61
CA ALA A 934 -24.81 -0.34 -5.02
C ALA A 934 -25.16 -1.84 -4.99
N LEU A 935 -26.42 -2.21 -4.69
CA LEU A 935 -26.88 -3.59 -4.78
C LEU A 935 -26.76 -4.12 -6.20
N ASP A 936 -27.24 -3.38 -7.20
CA ASP A 936 -27.17 -3.79 -8.60
C ASP A 936 -25.71 -3.98 -9.06
N GLN A 937 -24.83 -3.02 -8.71
CA GLN A 937 -23.41 -3.06 -9.03
C GLN A 937 -22.70 -4.23 -8.35
N VAL A 938 -22.83 -4.38 -7.03
CA VAL A 938 -22.15 -5.46 -6.29
C VAL A 938 -22.62 -6.83 -6.76
N TYR A 939 -23.91 -7.01 -7.03
CA TYR A 939 -24.41 -8.28 -7.59
C TYR A 939 -23.85 -8.58 -8.99
N SER A 940 -23.58 -7.55 -9.80
CA SER A 940 -22.90 -7.67 -11.09
C SER A 940 -21.42 -8.03 -10.92
N ASP A 941 -20.70 -7.28 -10.09
CA ASP A 941 -19.25 -7.46 -9.84
C ASP A 941 -18.94 -8.83 -9.25
N LEU A 942 -19.77 -9.31 -8.32
CA LEU A 942 -19.61 -10.64 -7.74
C LEU A 942 -19.89 -11.77 -8.74
N ARG A 943 -20.54 -11.50 -9.89
CA ARG A 943 -20.76 -12.46 -10.97
C ARG A 943 -19.66 -12.43 -12.02
N GLU A 944 -19.13 -11.26 -12.36
CA GLU A 944 -18.18 -11.07 -13.46
C GLU A 944 -16.74 -11.00 -12.95
N VAL A 945 -16.08 -12.14 -12.77
CA VAL A 945 -14.61 -12.17 -12.67
C VAL A 945 -14.06 -13.40 -13.38
N ALA A 946 -13.37 -13.17 -14.50
CA ALA A 946 -12.44 -14.14 -15.06
C ALA A 946 -11.25 -14.25 -14.08
N ALA A 947 -11.21 -15.30 -13.29
CA ALA A 947 -10.10 -15.53 -12.38
C ALA A 947 -8.88 -16.00 -13.21
N PRO A 948 -7.72 -15.33 -13.12
CA PRO A 948 -6.54 -15.75 -13.87
C PRO A 948 -6.20 -17.22 -13.55
N SER A 949 -5.74 -17.99 -14.54
CA SER A 949 -5.38 -19.40 -14.34
C SER A 949 -4.10 -19.50 -13.51
N GLU A 950 -4.22 -19.35 -12.20
CA GLU A 950 -3.11 -19.34 -11.24
C GLU A 950 -2.51 -20.73 -11.02
N LEU A 951 -3.28 -21.80 -11.28
CA LEU A 951 -2.84 -23.19 -11.15
C LEU A 951 -2.30 -23.78 -12.47
N GLY A 952 -2.31 -22.97 -13.55
CA GLY A 952 -1.92 -23.38 -14.89
C GLY A 952 -2.98 -24.23 -15.62
N GLY A 953 -2.88 -24.27 -16.95
CA GLY A 953 -3.71 -25.14 -17.79
C GLY A 953 -5.21 -24.84 -17.82
N GLY A 954 -5.60 -23.61 -17.46
CA GLY A 954 -6.99 -23.16 -17.42
C GLY A 954 -7.67 -23.36 -16.06
N TRP A 955 -6.96 -23.89 -15.05
CA TRP A 955 -7.48 -24.12 -13.70
C TRP A 955 -7.29 -22.92 -12.79
N THR A 956 -8.28 -22.72 -11.91
CA THR A 956 -8.29 -21.68 -10.89
C THR A 956 -8.94 -22.20 -9.61
N GLN A 957 -8.45 -21.76 -8.45
CA GLN A 957 -9.08 -22.05 -7.17
C GLN A 957 -9.91 -20.84 -6.73
N ALA A 958 -11.23 -20.97 -6.79
CA ALA A 958 -12.13 -19.86 -6.48
C ALA A 958 -12.27 -19.55 -4.98
N VAL A 959 -11.96 -20.51 -4.10
CA VAL A 959 -12.16 -20.36 -2.64
C VAL A 959 -11.02 -21.03 -1.88
N HIS A 960 -10.36 -20.27 -1.00
CA HIS A 960 -9.31 -20.77 -0.10
C HIS A 960 -9.67 -20.51 1.37
N VAL A 961 -10.60 -21.31 1.90
CA VAL A 961 -11.02 -21.27 3.31
C VAL A 961 -10.68 -22.58 4.00
N ARG A 962 -9.97 -22.56 5.14
CA ARG A 962 -9.74 -23.75 5.96
C ARG A 962 -10.82 -23.90 7.03
N THR A 963 -10.93 -22.91 7.90
CA THR A 963 -11.85 -22.93 9.05
C THR A 963 -12.53 -21.58 9.33
N SER A 964 -12.27 -20.52 8.56
CA SER A 964 -12.96 -19.22 8.63
C SER A 964 -12.46 -18.32 7.50
N PHE A 965 -13.32 -17.44 6.95
CA PHE A 965 -12.89 -16.38 6.03
C PHE A 965 -12.21 -15.19 6.75
N GLY A 966 -12.29 -15.10 8.08
CA GLY A 966 -11.76 -13.96 8.82
C GLY A 966 -12.37 -12.64 8.32
N ASN A 967 -11.51 -11.69 7.95
CA ASN A 967 -11.87 -10.38 7.39
C ASN A 967 -11.83 -10.35 5.84
N ASP A 968 -11.73 -11.50 5.15
CA ASP A 968 -11.89 -11.57 3.69
C ASP A 968 -13.39 -11.47 3.32
N ILE A 969 -13.94 -10.28 3.54
CA ILE A 969 -15.36 -10.00 3.41
C ILE A 969 -15.78 -10.09 1.93
N PHE A 970 -14.89 -9.72 1.01
CA PHE A 970 -15.18 -9.79 -0.42
C PHE A 970 -15.32 -11.24 -0.91
N THR A 971 -14.35 -12.12 -0.62
CA THR A 971 -14.47 -13.54 -0.96
C THR A 971 -15.66 -14.17 -0.25
N ARG A 972 -15.95 -13.75 0.98
CA ARG A 972 -17.12 -14.21 1.73
C ARG A 972 -18.45 -13.82 1.06
N ALA A 973 -18.60 -12.57 0.61
CA ALA A 973 -19.76 -12.10 -0.15
C ALA A 973 -19.90 -12.86 -1.47
N ARG A 974 -18.78 -13.10 -2.15
CA ARG A 974 -18.71 -13.91 -3.37
C ARG A 974 -19.17 -15.34 -3.14
N VAL A 975 -18.67 -15.99 -2.08
CA VAL A 975 -19.08 -17.35 -1.68
C VAL A 975 -20.55 -17.37 -1.31
N ALA A 976 -21.06 -16.39 -0.55
CA ALA A 976 -22.46 -16.28 -0.21
C ALA A 976 -23.36 -16.22 -1.45
N ARG A 977 -22.89 -15.58 -2.53
CA ARG A 977 -23.64 -15.41 -3.77
C ARG A 977 -23.56 -16.60 -4.73
N ASN A 978 -22.37 -17.17 -4.89
CA ASN A 978 -22.06 -18.11 -5.98
C ASN A 978 -21.82 -19.57 -5.52
N TRP A 979 -21.30 -19.77 -4.31
CA TRP A 979 -20.85 -21.09 -3.82
C TRP A 979 -21.25 -21.34 -2.36
N ILE A 980 -22.43 -20.88 -1.98
CA ILE A 980 -22.93 -20.93 -0.60
C ILE A 980 -22.98 -22.38 -0.09
N GLY A 981 -22.41 -22.62 1.09
CA GLY A 981 -22.24 -23.96 1.65
C GLY A 981 -20.94 -24.68 1.25
N THR A 982 -19.96 -23.94 0.70
CA THR A 982 -18.58 -24.43 0.50
C THR A 982 -17.97 -24.90 1.82
N LEU A 983 -17.33 -26.08 1.80
CA LEU A 983 -16.59 -26.60 2.96
C LEU A 983 -15.16 -26.07 2.97
N GLY A 984 -14.48 -26.30 4.08
CA GLY A 984 -13.07 -25.99 4.20
C GLY A 984 -12.27 -26.87 3.26
N ILE A 985 -11.19 -26.31 2.69
CA ILE A 985 -10.36 -26.99 1.69
C ILE A 985 -9.79 -28.32 2.19
N ASP A 986 -9.59 -28.47 3.51
CA ASP A 986 -9.14 -29.71 4.13
C ASP A 986 -10.19 -30.84 4.07
N GLU A 987 -11.48 -30.49 3.96
CA GLU A 987 -12.57 -31.45 3.75
C GLU A 987 -12.87 -31.64 2.26
N ALA A 988 -13.05 -30.55 1.52
CA ALA A 988 -13.33 -30.57 0.09
C ALA A 988 -12.76 -29.32 -0.58
N MET A 989 -11.82 -29.53 -1.50
CA MET A 989 -11.24 -28.47 -2.33
C MET A 989 -11.92 -28.47 -3.71
N TYR A 990 -12.27 -27.27 -4.18
CA TYR A 990 -13.00 -27.05 -5.44
C TYR A 990 -12.13 -26.24 -6.39
N ILE A 991 -11.84 -26.81 -7.56
CA ILE A 991 -10.94 -26.24 -8.56
C ILE A 991 -11.71 -26.14 -9.87
N MET A 992 -11.72 -24.97 -10.48
CA MET A 992 -12.60 -24.64 -11.59
C MET A 992 -11.78 -24.41 -12.85
N ALA A 993 -12.28 -24.85 -13.99
CA ALA A 993 -11.72 -24.50 -15.30
C ALA A 993 -12.79 -23.88 -16.17
N GLU A 994 -12.58 -22.62 -16.55
CA GLU A 994 -13.47 -21.86 -17.43
C GLU A 994 -12.87 -21.62 -18.82
N VAL A 995 -11.56 -21.81 -18.95
CA VAL A 995 -10.81 -21.61 -20.18
C VAL A 995 -9.96 -22.84 -20.51
N ASP A 996 -9.58 -22.96 -21.77
CA ASP A 996 -8.69 -24.02 -22.26
C ASP A 996 -7.19 -23.70 -22.05
N GLU A 997 -6.31 -24.52 -22.61
CA GLU A 997 -4.85 -24.38 -22.48
C GLU A 997 -4.28 -23.08 -23.09
N LYS A 998 -5.07 -22.38 -23.91
CA LYS A 998 -4.71 -21.11 -24.56
C LYS A 998 -5.40 -19.90 -23.95
N GLY A 999 -6.27 -20.13 -22.97
CA GLY A 999 -7.07 -19.07 -22.34
C GLY A 999 -8.37 -18.75 -23.09
N ASP A 1000 -8.78 -19.54 -24.08
CA ASP A 1000 -10.09 -19.38 -24.72
C ASP A 1000 -11.20 -19.94 -23.82
N SER A 1001 -12.36 -19.28 -23.73
CA SER A 1001 -13.54 -19.81 -23.02
C SER A 1001 -13.91 -21.23 -23.47
N LEU A 1002 -14.26 -22.08 -22.50
CA LEU A 1002 -14.82 -23.40 -22.77
C LEU A 1002 -16.24 -23.29 -23.34
N ILE A 1003 -16.36 -23.40 -24.66
CA ILE A 1003 -17.64 -23.39 -25.38
C ILE A 1003 -18.09 -24.79 -25.79
N GLY A 1004 -19.40 -25.05 -25.69
CA GLY A 1004 -19.99 -26.38 -25.91
C GLY A 1004 -19.88 -26.93 -27.35
N THR A 1005 -19.66 -26.05 -28.33
CA THR A 1005 -19.49 -26.40 -29.76
C THR A 1005 -18.10 -26.92 -30.12
N ARG A 1006 -17.15 -26.92 -29.18
CA ARG A 1006 -15.79 -27.45 -29.35
C ARG A 1006 -15.62 -28.75 -28.57
N SER A 1007 -14.59 -29.52 -28.94
CA SER A 1007 -14.23 -30.77 -28.27
C SER A 1007 -12.94 -30.61 -27.47
N TYR A 1008 -12.92 -31.10 -26.24
CA TYR A 1008 -11.76 -30.98 -25.36
C TYR A 1008 -11.34 -32.33 -24.80
N VAL A 1009 -10.05 -32.42 -24.44
CA VAL A 1009 -9.47 -33.57 -23.75
C VAL A 1009 -8.78 -33.11 -22.47
N LEU A 1010 -9.05 -33.81 -21.38
CA LEU A 1010 -8.33 -33.66 -20.12
C LEU A 1010 -7.64 -34.97 -19.78
N ARG A 1011 -6.31 -34.95 -19.67
CA ARG A 1011 -5.52 -36.16 -19.44
C ARG A 1011 -4.71 -36.08 -18.15
N PHE A 1012 -5.00 -36.97 -17.21
CA PHE A 1012 -4.17 -37.20 -16.04
C PHE A 1012 -3.12 -38.29 -16.36
N PRO A 1013 -1.83 -37.96 -16.42
CA PRO A 1013 -0.80 -38.99 -16.63
C PRO A 1013 -0.67 -39.88 -15.37
N PRO A 1014 -0.11 -41.09 -15.49
CA PRO A 1014 -0.04 -42.08 -14.41
C PRO A 1014 0.52 -41.52 -13.09
N GLU A 1015 1.55 -40.68 -13.18
CA GLU A 1015 2.27 -40.09 -12.06
C GLU A 1015 1.66 -38.78 -11.53
N HIS A 1016 0.63 -38.23 -12.19
CA HIS A 1016 -0.09 -37.02 -11.75
C HIS A 1016 -1.61 -37.26 -11.63
N ALA A 1017 -2.01 -38.41 -11.08
CA ALA A 1017 -3.41 -38.63 -10.70
C ALA A 1017 -3.79 -37.77 -9.47
N PRO A 1018 -5.05 -37.28 -9.35
CA PRO A 1018 -5.48 -36.51 -8.18
C PRO A 1018 -5.26 -37.26 -6.86
N GLN A 1019 -4.64 -36.60 -5.89
CA GLN A 1019 -4.20 -37.18 -4.61
C GLN A 1019 -5.18 -36.82 -3.49
N VAL A 1020 -6.03 -37.77 -3.11
CA VAL A 1020 -7.11 -37.57 -2.15
C VAL A 1020 -7.13 -38.68 -1.08
N GLY A 1021 -7.67 -38.37 0.09
CA GLY A 1021 -7.92 -39.31 1.18
C GLY A 1021 -9.27 -40.03 1.08
N ALA A 1022 -10.21 -39.49 0.28
CA ALA A 1022 -11.53 -40.06 0.08
C ALA A 1022 -11.82 -40.42 -1.40
N PHE A 1023 -12.14 -39.43 -2.23
CA PHE A 1023 -12.47 -39.59 -3.65
C PHE A 1023 -12.35 -38.24 -4.38
N TRP A 1024 -12.38 -38.24 -5.71
CA TRP A 1024 -12.40 -37.02 -6.51
C TRP A 1024 -13.43 -37.11 -7.63
N SER A 1025 -13.91 -35.96 -8.10
CA SER A 1025 -14.86 -35.90 -9.23
C SER A 1025 -14.70 -34.62 -10.05
N ILE A 1026 -15.05 -34.67 -11.33
CA ILE A 1026 -15.11 -33.54 -12.25
C ILE A 1026 -16.55 -33.42 -12.72
N THR A 1027 -17.19 -32.30 -12.41
CA THR A 1027 -18.59 -32.02 -12.80
C THR A 1027 -18.65 -30.84 -13.75
N LEU A 1028 -19.56 -30.89 -14.72
CA LEU A 1028 -19.73 -29.85 -15.73
C LEU A 1028 -21.00 -29.03 -15.47
N TYR A 1029 -20.89 -27.71 -15.62
CA TYR A 1029 -21.99 -26.76 -15.45
C TYR A 1029 -22.07 -25.79 -16.63
N ARG A 1030 -23.27 -25.35 -16.96
CA ARG A 1030 -23.45 -24.22 -17.89
C ARG A 1030 -23.04 -22.92 -17.19
N ARG A 1031 -22.29 -22.07 -17.89
CA ARG A 1031 -21.78 -20.81 -17.31
C ARG A 1031 -22.90 -19.83 -16.95
N SER A 1032 -23.95 -19.76 -17.77
CA SER A 1032 -25.01 -18.74 -17.64
C SER A 1032 -25.87 -18.87 -16.38
N ASP A 1033 -26.10 -20.09 -15.89
CA ASP A 1033 -26.98 -20.36 -14.74
C ASP A 1033 -26.31 -21.20 -13.65
N CYS A 1034 -25.08 -21.68 -13.88
CA CYS A 1034 -24.33 -22.56 -12.98
C CYS A 1034 -25.09 -23.87 -12.65
N LEU A 1035 -25.97 -24.33 -13.54
CA LEU A 1035 -26.73 -25.58 -13.36
C LEU A 1035 -26.10 -26.74 -14.15
N LEU A 1036 -26.45 -27.97 -13.76
CA LEU A 1036 -26.04 -29.18 -14.48
C LEU A 1036 -26.63 -29.18 -15.89
N VAL A 1037 -25.85 -29.66 -16.85
CA VAL A 1037 -26.27 -29.75 -18.25
C VAL A 1037 -27.00 -31.07 -18.50
N ALA A 1038 -28.26 -30.98 -18.94
CA ALA A 1038 -29.04 -32.13 -19.39
C ALA A 1038 -28.34 -32.82 -20.57
N ASN A 1039 -28.21 -34.14 -20.54
CA ASN A 1039 -27.52 -34.91 -21.57
C ASN A 1039 -28.11 -36.32 -21.76
N PRO A 1040 -27.89 -36.95 -22.93
CA PRO A 1040 -28.56 -38.20 -23.30
C PRO A 1040 -28.26 -39.41 -22.40
N ILE A 1041 -27.10 -39.41 -21.73
CA ILE A 1041 -26.64 -40.53 -20.89
C ILE A 1041 -26.81 -40.26 -19.39
N GLY A 1042 -27.38 -39.11 -19.01
CA GLY A 1042 -27.60 -38.73 -17.61
C GLY A 1042 -26.32 -38.62 -16.78
N ARG A 1043 -25.16 -38.36 -17.41
CA ARG A 1043 -23.86 -38.27 -16.74
C ARG A 1043 -23.46 -36.81 -16.61
N HIS A 1044 -23.38 -36.32 -15.38
CA HIS A 1044 -22.99 -34.93 -15.12
C HIS A 1044 -21.62 -34.82 -14.44
N SER A 1045 -21.10 -35.93 -13.92
CA SER A 1045 -19.81 -36.00 -13.22
C SER A 1045 -19.03 -37.26 -13.59
N ILE A 1046 -17.69 -37.17 -13.59
CA ILE A 1046 -16.75 -38.30 -13.70
C ILE A 1046 -15.72 -38.22 -12.58
N GLY A 1047 -15.47 -39.33 -11.89
CA GLY A 1047 -14.50 -39.40 -10.79
C GLY A 1047 -13.87 -40.78 -10.66
N ASP A 1048 -12.97 -40.97 -9.69
CA ASP A 1048 -12.33 -42.26 -9.40
C ASP A 1048 -13.32 -43.40 -9.08
N ARG A 1049 -14.54 -43.04 -8.69
CA ARG A 1049 -15.63 -43.98 -8.40
C ARG A 1049 -16.52 -44.29 -9.60
N THR A 1050 -16.37 -43.62 -10.75
CA THR A 1050 -17.23 -43.85 -11.91
C THR A 1050 -17.07 -45.29 -12.45
N PRO A 1051 -18.15 -46.07 -12.64
CA PRO A 1051 -18.03 -47.44 -13.11
C PRO A 1051 -17.53 -47.51 -14.55
N GLY A 1052 -16.66 -48.49 -14.82
CA GLY A 1052 -16.22 -48.79 -16.18
C GLY A 1052 -15.19 -47.83 -16.76
N LEU A 1053 -14.58 -46.96 -15.94
CA LEU A 1053 -13.48 -46.09 -16.39
C LEU A 1053 -12.35 -46.90 -17.05
N LYS A 1054 -11.94 -46.46 -18.23
CA LYS A 1054 -10.85 -47.06 -19.00
C LYS A 1054 -9.59 -46.23 -18.80
N ARG A 1055 -8.50 -46.89 -18.39
CA ARG A 1055 -7.17 -46.27 -18.36
C ARG A 1055 -6.52 -46.39 -19.74
N ASP A 1056 -5.68 -45.42 -20.04
CA ASP A 1056 -4.79 -45.43 -21.20
C ASP A 1056 -3.78 -46.59 -21.08
N ALA A 1057 -3.13 -46.95 -22.19
CA ALA A 1057 -2.18 -48.06 -22.22
C ALA A 1057 -0.98 -47.87 -21.26
N ASP A 1058 -0.61 -46.63 -20.95
CA ASP A 1058 0.45 -46.28 -20.01
C ASP A 1058 -0.03 -46.17 -18.55
N GLY A 1059 -1.33 -46.39 -18.30
CA GLY A 1059 -1.94 -46.28 -16.98
C GLY A 1059 -2.57 -44.91 -16.68
N GLY A 1060 -2.47 -43.94 -17.60
CA GLY A 1060 -3.09 -42.63 -17.48
C GLY A 1060 -4.62 -42.67 -17.56
N LEU A 1061 -5.27 -41.52 -17.35
CA LEU A 1061 -6.72 -41.36 -17.48
C LEU A 1061 -7.04 -40.17 -18.39
N THR A 1062 -7.55 -40.46 -19.57
CA THR A 1062 -8.02 -39.45 -20.54
C THR A 1062 -9.53 -39.31 -20.50
N LEU A 1063 -10.03 -38.07 -20.35
CA LEU A 1063 -11.43 -37.70 -20.39
C LEU A 1063 -11.74 -36.92 -21.67
N SER A 1064 -12.79 -37.32 -22.38
CA SER A 1064 -13.34 -36.61 -23.54
C SER A 1064 -14.48 -35.69 -23.08
N ILE A 1065 -14.38 -34.40 -23.38
CA ILE A 1065 -15.33 -33.36 -22.93
C ILE A 1065 -15.86 -32.66 -24.18
N GLN A 1066 -17.02 -33.11 -24.66
CA GLN A 1066 -17.60 -32.68 -25.94
C GLN A 1066 -19.10 -33.00 -26.03
N ALA A 1067 -19.82 -32.38 -26.95
CA ALA A 1067 -21.26 -32.54 -27.09
C ALA A 1067 -21.65 -33.86 -27.76
N ASP A 1068 -20.88 -34.27 -28.77
CA ASP A 1068 -21.12 -35.49 -29.54
C ASP A 1068 -20.45 -36.72 -28.88
N ASP A 1069 -21.07 -37.90 -29.02
CA ASP A 1069 -20.52 -39.16 -28.50
C ASP A 1069 -19.17 -39.49 -29.18
N PRO A 1070 -18.04 -39.56 -28.43
CA PRO A 1070 -16.72 -39.88 -28.99
C PRO A 1070 -16.55 -41.36 -29.38
N GLY A 1071 -17.57 -42.20 -29.19
CA GLY A 1071 -17.56 -43.62 -29.52
C GLY A 1071 -17.12 -44.54 -28.37
N ASP A 1072 -17.19 -45.84 -28.63
CA ASP A 1072 -16.99 -46.88 -27.61
C ASP A 1072 -15.62 -46.81 -26.92
N GLY A 1073 -15.63 -47.01 -25.59
CA GLY A 1073 -14.41 -47.11 -24.78
C GLY A 1073 -13.79 -45.79 -24.33
N LYS A 1074 -14.42 -44.65 -24.61
CA LYS A 1074 -13.97 -43.32 -24.16
C LYS A 1074 -14.62 -42.89 -22.84
N ASN A 1075 -13.85 -42.27 -21.95
CA ASN A 1075 -14.39 -41.69 -20.71
C ASN A 1075 -15.02 -40.32 -21.03
N TRP A 1076 -16.31 -40.31 -21.36
CA TRP A 1076 -16.98 -39.13 -21.93
C TRP A 1076 -17.84 -38.36 -20.92
N LEU A 1077 -17.64 -37.03 -20.85
CA LEU A 1077 -18.48 -36.06 -20.14
C LEU A 1077 -19.18 -35.14 -21.16
N PRO A 1078 -20.50 -35.26 -21.36
CA PRO A 1078 -21.24 -34.47 -22.35
C PRO A 1078 -21.29 -32.97 -22.03
N THR A 1079 -20.91 -32.13 -22.98
CA THR A 1079 -21.04 -30.65 -22.91
C THR A 1079 -22.40 -30.21 -23.47
N PRO A 1080 -22.85 -28.96 -23.23
CA PRO A 1080 -24.02 -28.43 -23.93
C PRO A 1080 -23.72 -28.27 -25.42
N THR A 1081 -24.76 -28.32 -26.26
CA THR A 1081 -24.63 -28.10 -27.72
C THR A 1081 -24.41 -26.63 -28.10
N ASP A 1082 -24.60 -25.72 -27.16
CA ASP A 1082 -24.53 -24.28 -27.30
C ASP A 1082 -24.06 -23.60 -26.00
N GLY A 1083 -23.57 -22.37 -26.13
CA GLY A 1083 -23.13 -21.56 -24.98
C GLY A 1083 -21.82 -22.00 -24.33
N GLU A 1084 -21.48 -21.33 -23.23
CA GLU A 1084 -20.27 -21.58 -22.45
C GLU A 1084 -20.55 -22.54 -21.28
N PHE A 1085 -19.54 -23.31 -20.90
CA PHE A 1085 -19.56 -24.19 -19.74
C PHE A 1085 -18.29 -24.02 -18.91
N TYR A 1086 -18.30 -24.57 -17.70
CA TYR A 1086 -17.08 -24.70 -16.90
C TYR A 1086 -17.05 -26.06 -16.20
N LEU A 1087 -15.84 -26.49 -15.85
CA LEU A 1087 -15.59 -27.73 -15.12
C LEU A 1087 -15.30 -27.41 -13.66
N THR A 1088 -15.69 -28.29 -12.74
CA THR A 1088 -15.28 -28.24 -11.34
C THR A 1088 -14.70 -29.58 -10.93
N LEU A 1089 -13.38 -29.61 -10.68
CA LEU A 1089 -12.67 -30.70 -10.03
C LEU A 1089 -12.82 -30.57 -8.51
N ARG A 1090 -13.45 -31.57 -7.90
CA ARG A 1090 -13.66 -31.70 -6.46
C ARG A 1090 -12.69 -32.73 -5.91
N LEU A 1091 -11.91 -32.33 -4.91
CA LEU A 1091 -10.97 -33.18 -4.20
C LEU A 1091 -11.46 -33.33 -2.76
N TYR A 1092 -11.94 -34.51 -2.37
CA TYR A 1092 -12.42 -34.76 -1.02
C TYR A 1092 -11.30 -35.32 -0.15
N GLN A 1093 -10.98 -34.61 0.93
CA GLN A 1093 -9.79 -34.80 1.77
C GLN A 1093 -8.51 -34.71 0.92
N PRO A 1094 -8.23 -33.56 0.27
CA PRO A 1094 -7.04 -33.41 -0.57
C PRO A 1094 -5.76 -33.64 0.24
N GLN A 1095 -4.77 -34.28 -0.39
CA GLN A 1095 -3.45 -34.46 0.21
C GLN A 1095 -2.62 -33.17 0.16
N GLN A 1096 -1.51 -33.17 0.91
CA GLN A 1096 -0.66 -32.00 1.12
C GLN A 1096 -0.21 -31.31 -0.17
N ALA A 1097 0.07 -32.07 -1.23
CA ALA A 1097 0.52 -31.50 -2.51
C ALA A 1097 -0.49 -30.51 -3.10
N HIS A 1098 -1.79 -30.78 -2.98
CA HIS A 1098 -2.85 -29.88 -3.41
C HIS A 1098 -3.00 -28.68 -2.47
N LEU A 1099 -2.94 -28.92 -1.15
CA LEU A 1099 -3.08 -27.88 -0.13
C LEU A 1099 -1.94 -26.85 -0.15
N ASP A 1100 -0.74 -27.26 -0.57
CA ASP A 1100 0.44 -26.40 -0.70
C ASP A 1100 0.60 -25.79 -2.10
N GLY A 1101 -0.34 -26.05 -3.03
CA GLY A 1101 -0.27 -25.55 -4.40
C GLY A 1101 0.86 -26.16 -5.25
N THR A 1102 1.44 -27.29 -4.84
CA THR A 1102 2.55 -27.95 -5.56
C THR A 1102 2.09 -28.99 -6.58
N PHE A 1103 0.80 -29.35 -6.58
CA PHE A 1103 0.24 -30.27 -7.55
C PHE A 1103 0.05 -29.60 -8.91
N MET A 1104 0.62 -30.20 -9.96
CA MET A 1104 0.49 -29.70 -11.33
C MET A 1104 -0.78 -30.23 -12.00
N TYR A 1105 -1.77 -29.36 -12.22
CA TYR A 1105 -3.02 -29.74 -12.88
C TYR A 1105 -2.84 -29.81 -14.40
N PRO A 1106 -3.27 -30.91 -15.06
CA PRO A 1106 -3.14 -31.03 -16.50
C PRO A 1106 -4.09 -30.06 -17.22
N PRO A 1107 -3.67 -29.47 -18.35
CA PRO A 1107 -4.49 -28.51 -19.06
C PRO A 1107 -5.75 -29.13 -19.67
N VAL A 1108 -6.82 -28.34 -19.77
CA VAL A 1108 -7.99 -28.69 -20.60
C VAL A 1108 -7.64 -28.36 -22.05
N GLN A 1109 -7.39 -29.39 -22.87
CA GLN A 1109 -6.86 -29.22 -24.21
C GLN A 1109 -7.95 -29.17 -25.28
N HIS A 1110 -8.00 -28.13 -26.10
CA HIS A 1110 -8.88 -28.09 -27.27
C HIS A 1110 -8.39 -29.05 -28.36
N VAL A 1111 -9.25 -29.99 -28.74
CA VAL A 1111 -9.01 -30.90 -29.87
C VAL A 1111 -9.36 -30.18 -31.16
N ARG A 1112 -8.35 -29.80 -31.93
CA ARG A 1112 -8.57 -29.35 -33.31
C ARG A 1112 -9.05 -30.55 -34.13
N CYS A 1113 -10.29 -30.51 -34.60
CA CYS A 1113 -10.70 -31.36 -35.71
C CYS A 1113 -9.75 -31.08 -36.87
N ASN A 1114 -8.94 -32.08 -37.26
CA ASN A 1114 -8.29 -32.08 -38.55
C ASN A 1114 -9.41 -32.09 -39.59
N VAL A 1115 -9.72 -30.92 -40.15
CA VAL A 1115 -10.36 -30.84 -41.45
C VAL A 1115 -9.28 -31.20 -42.46
N PHE A 1116 -9.04 -32.50 -42.64
CA PHE A 1116 -8.67 -33.11 -43.92
C PHE A 1116 -9.09 -34.57 -43.90
N ALA A 1117 -9.77 -34.94 -44.97
CA ALA A 1117 -10.25 -36.27 -45.31
C ALA A 1117 -9.18 -37.35 -45.17
N ASP A 1118 -9.63 -38.55 -44.78
CA ASP A 1118 -9.55 -39.73 -45.65
C ASP A 1118 -10.91 -40.46 -45.61
#